data_AF-A0A353F300-F1
#
_entry.id   AF-A0A353F300-F1
#
_cell.length_a   1.000
_cell.length_b   1.000
_cell.length_c   1.000
_cell.angle_alpha   90.00
_cell.angle_beta   90.00
_cell.angle_gamma   90.00
#
_symmetry.space_group_name_H-M   'P 1'
#
loop_
_entity.id
_entity.type
_entity.pdbx_description
1 polymer ?
#
loop_
_entity_poly.entity_id
_entity_poly.type
_entity_poly.pdbx_seq_one_letter_code
_entity_poly.pdbx_strand_id
1 'polypeptide(L)'
;MHYHGGGGGPADYFGLFSDRLAKQLAVGEREPVCAMTQGTSGDLHLRDYEGDRTNSDISIYTDGLVEIAKGAVGKVRYDRSPLLGMDQKELTLSRRLPDAKRLAWADKMLSEMKGKRPKNRPEVYAEQARYIHKNPTENLVLQTLRIGSLGITTIPNEVYAITGLKLKAWSPFPSTFNIELANGAAGYIPPPEQHALGGYTTWPARTAGLEVEAEPKIVETLLSSFESLAGKPRRPSLRHQGDYVKWIMAQKPLAYFQCEDLGGGTLDDASGQGRSGHVEGMVAYHLPGPECQAISEQTPNNALQLAGGRISVMVPKARTLSFWFWNGMSNTVRDHTGDLVQHGVSRFLRIGGKADGESSGSLILQDGEKRFFGKTKLALKEWHHVVMSQEEEEVKIYLDGHIIPEVSAPLTPSESEQWHLGGELPVEGRLDEVAWFKGAFSPKEAAQNFSASRMTPPARPAPPRPKYDRGAMAGYQKSVLASQPSVWIEHGNEASQQRVQKKIEGIDDVYTVEFWVRNQLPNQTRPVTAYLFSRGLDGMKEAEGDHLGIGGSHLAAGKLIVFQGNRSGGLLTGVTELEPNSWHHLAMIREGERVRVYLNGRSEPEIDGTLARTYPDGHPEFFLGGRSDRFSILEGRLDHVALYDRALSIAEISGHYEAVNLLPREKNLEESNSDALSPQDALSSIHVPEGYRIELVASEPLIKDPVAIDWGADGKLWVAEMADYPSGIDGKPGGRVRFLEDLDGDGKYEKSTLFLKGLNYPAGIMSWRSGVIVAAAPDLIYAQDTTGDGKADLQEVLYSGFKQGNQQLRVNGLSWGLDNWIHGANGSHHPGYAKNTMIHSLRAGSTLPLGSMDFRIRPDEGLMEALSGPSQFGRARDDWGNSFGVQNSFPLWHYVLEERYLTRNINFAPPEIRRQLRPQNPRVFPASSLQKRFHSFNQSGRFTSACSPMIYRDRLLFDDGQVHALTCEPFHNLVQRVVLDRDGYSFKAKRAEEGAFDFFASEDRWCRPVMARTGPDGAVWVVDMYRYMIEHPEWLPDEGKREMKAHERKGSGYGRIYRILPKDEPAREIPDLAKGAPKNLVRHLASPNGIVRDLAHRLLVERKAVSVTSQVTKMVLKHPSPRARLHALCVLDGINRLTLEILYSACKDPHPQLRR
;
A
#
# COMPACT_ATOMS: atom_id res chain seq x y z
N MET A 1 -8.18 -24.23 -5.63
CA MET A 1 -9.65 -23.99 -5.72
C MET A 1 -10.46 -25.16 -5.15
N HIS A 2 -10.05 -25.68 -3.99
CA HIS A 2 -10.73 -26.78 -3.31
C HIS A 2 -11.99 -26.28 -2.54
N TYR A 3 -11.97 -25.01 -2.15
CA TYR A 3 -13.06 -24.30 -1.47
C TYR A 3 -13.26 -22.91 -2.09
N HIS A 4 -14.50 -22.46 -2.20
CA HIS A 4 -14.82 -21.10 -2.59
C HIS A 4 -14.88 -20.19 -1.35
N GLY A 5 -14.05 -19.14 -1.28
CA GLY A 5 -14.01 -18.19 -0.16
C GLY A 5 -12.95 -18.51 0.92
N GLY A 6 -12.25 -17.47 1.40
CA GLY A 6 -11.30 -17.60 2.50
C GLY A 6 -12.02 -17.83 3.83
N GLY A 7 -11.76 -18.97 4.48
CA GLY A 7 -12.43 -19.37 5.73
C GLY A 7 -13.14 -20.72 5.69
N GLY A 8 -12.97 -21.51 4.61
CA GLY A 8 -13.61 -22.82 4.45
C GLY A 8 -15.02 -22.73 3.85
N GLY A 9 -15.23 -21.85 2.87
CA GLY A 9 -16.53 -21.79 2.18
C GLY A 9 -16.82 -23.04 1.34
N PRO A 10 -18.07 -23.23 0.90
CA PRO A 10 -18.56 -24.52 0.42
C PRO A 10 -17.96 -24.94 -0.94
N ALA A 11 -17.88 -26.25 -1.17
CA ALA A 11 -17.55 -26.86 -2.47
C ALA A 11 -18.78 -26.95 -3.41
N ASP A 12 -19.88 -26.27 -3.08
CA ASP A 12 -21.17 -26.40 -3.79
C ASP A 12 -21.14 -25.88 -5.23
N TYR A 13 -20.10 -25.13 -5.63
CA TYR A 13 -19.97 -24.58 -6.97
C TYR A 13 -19.82 -25.66 -8.06
N PHE A 14 -19.34 -26.86 -7.74
CA PHE A 14 -19.26 -27.98 -8.70
C PHE A 14 -20.65 -28.42 -9.16
N GLY A 15 -21.60 -28.50 -8.22
CA GLY A 15 -23.00 -28.80 -8.50
C GLY A 15 -23.67 -27.68 -9.30
N LEU A 16 -23.50 -26.44 -8.85
CA LEU A 16 -24.03 -25.27 -9.56
C LEU A 16 -23.50 -25.17 -11.00
N PHE A 17 -22.21 -25.44 -11.22
CA PHE A 17 -21.61 -25.46 -12.54
C PHE A 17 -22.26 -26.52 -13.43
N SER A 18 -22.39 -27.74 -12.92
CA SER A 18 -22.94 -28.87 -13.66
C SER A 18 -24.40 -28.61 -14.06
N ASP A 19 -25.23 -28.16 -13.12
CA ASP A 19 -26.64 -27.84 -13.35
C ASP A 19 -26.81 -26.68 -14.35
N ARG A 20 -26.03 -25.60 -14.18
CA ARG A 20 -26.14 -24.41 -15.02
C ARG A 20 -25.65 -24.68 -16.44
N LEU A 21 -24.52 -25.39 -16.60
CA LEU A 21 -24.01 -25.74 -17.92
C LEU A 21 -24.96 -26.68 -18.65
N ALA A 22 -25.54 -27.67 -17.97
CA ALA A 22 -26.54 -28.57 -18.53
C ALA A 22 -27.75 -27.81 -19.07
N LYS A 23 -28.32 -26.91 -18.25
CA LYS A 23 -29.44 -26.03 -18.66
C LYS A 23 -29.09 -25.14 -19.85
N GLN A 24 -27.88 -24.57 -19.87
CA GLN A 24 -27.44 -23.69 -20.95
C GLN A 24 -27.18 -24.44 -22.28
N LEU A 25 -26.86 -25.73 -22.23
CA LEU A 25 -26.63 -26.59 -23.40
C LEU A 25 -27.84 -27.42 -23.79
N ALA A 26 -28.98 -27.26 -23.11
CA ALA A 26 -30.19 -28.01 -23.35
C ALA A 26 -30.73 -27.79 -24.78
N VAL A 27 -31.19 -28.88 -25.42
CA VAL A 27 -31.86 -28.83 -26.73
C VAL A 27 -33.25 -29.43 -26.59
N GLY A 28 -34.27 -28.57 -26.62
CA GLY A 28 -35.63 -28.96 -26.26
C GLY A 28 -35.72 -29.31 -24.77
N GLU A 29 -36.29 -30.48 -24.45
CA GLU A 29 -36.37 -31.00 -23.06
C GLU A 29 -35.16 -31.86 -22.66
N ARG A 30 -34.14 -31.97 -23.51
CA ARG A 30 -32.97 -32.83 -23.26
C ARG A 30 -31.78 -32.00 -22.78
N GLU A 31 -31.38 -32.23 -21.54
CA GLU A 31 -30.17 -31.67 -20.94
C GLU A 31 -28.99 -32.67 -21.07
N PRO A 32 -27.78 -32.22 -21.43
CA PRO A 32 -26.60 -33.08 -21.40
C PRO A 32 -26.13 -33.34 -19.96
N VAL A 33 -25.42 -34.44 -19.75
CA VAL A 33 -24.72 -34.68 -18.49
C VAL A 33 -23.47 -33.82 -18.46
N CYS A 34 -23.46 -32.82 -17.58
CA CYS A 34 -22.29 -32.01 -17.29
C CYS A 34 -21.69 -32.46 -15.95
N ALA A 35 -20.37 -32.58 -15.91
CA ALA A 35 -19.64 -32.89 -14.70
C ALA A 35 -18.43 -31.98 -14.57
N MET A 36 -18.16 -31.54 -13.36
CA MET A 36 -16.92 -30.88 -12.99
C MET A 36 -16.24 -31.71 -11.91
N THR A 37 -14.94 -31.95 -12.08
CA THR A 37 -14.15 -32.73 -11.12
C THR A 37 -13.04 -31.88 -10.55
N GLN A 38 -12.62 -32.21 -9.34
CA GLN A 38 -11.44 -31.61 -8.75
C GLN A 38 -10.19 -32.17 -9.47
N GLY A 39 -9.38 -31.27 -10.01
CA GLY A 39 -8.19 -31.61 -10.78
C GLY A 39 -6.98 -31.89 -9.88
N THR A 40 -6.06 -30.93 -9.80
CA THR A 40 -4.86 -30.99 -8.97
C THR A 40 -4.77 -29.72 -8.16
N SER A 41 -5.02 -29.80 -6.84
CA SER A 41 -5.21 -28.59 -6.03
C SER A 41 -4.65 -28.63 -4.61
N GLY A 42 -3.84 -29.63 -4.28
CA GLY A 42 -3.28 -29.81 -2.94
C GLY A 42 -2.38 -28.67 -2.44
N ASP A 43 -1.94 -27.79 -3.34
CA ASP A 43 -1.16 -26.57 -3.11
C ASP A 43 -1.84 -25.29 -3.64
N LEU A 44 -3.03 -25.41 -4.23
CA LEU A 44 -3.74 -24.28 -4.84
C LEU A 44 -4.73 -23.63 -3.88
N HIS A 45 -4.32 -22.52 -3.30
CA HIS A 45 -5.18 -21.67 -2.50
C HIS A 45 -5.78 -20.53 -3.36
N LEU A 46 -7.09 -20.28 -3.24
CA LEU A 46 -7.81 -19.24 -4.02
C LEU A 46 -7.37 -17.81 -3.62
N ARG A 47 -6.78 -17.66 -2.42
CA ARG A 47 -6.43 -16.35 -1.87
C ARG A 47 -5.11 -15.87 -2.44
N ASP A 48 -5.17 -14.80 -3.20
CA ASP A 48 -4.05 -13.90 -3.39
C ASP A 48 -3.72 -13.25 -2.04
N TYR A 49 -2.52 -13.48 -1.52
CA TYR A 49 -2.05 -12.89 -0.26
C TYR A 49 -1.41 -11.51 -0.45
N GLU A 50 -1.17 -11.10 -1.69
CA GLU A 50 -0.61 -9.80 -2.09
C GLU A 50 -1.71 -8.84 -2.60
N GLY A 51 -2.88 -9.37 -3.02
CA GLY A 51 -4.06 -8.61 -3.46
C GLY A 51 -5.16 -8.40 -2.40
N ASP A 52 -6.14 -7.56 -2.74
CA ASP A 52 -7.33 -7.32 -1.91
C ASP A 52 -8.17 -8.60 -1.76
N ARG A 53 -8.76 -8.80 -0.58
CA ARG A 53 -9.76 -9.85 -0.36
C ARG A 53 -11.00 -9.56 -1.21
N THR A 54 -11.13 -10.21 -2.37
CA THR A 54 -12.39 -10.26 -3.09
C THR A 54 -13.35 -11.20 -2.37
N ASN A 55 -14.45 -10.69 -1.80
CA ASN A 55 -15.62 -11.51 -1.53
C ASN A 55 -16.16 -11.94 -2.90
N SER A 56 -15.73 -13.10 -3.38
CA SER A 56 -16.31 -13.71 -4.57
C SER A 56 -17.67 -14.30 -4.19
N ASP A 57 -18.71 -13.96 -4.94
CA ASP A 57 -19.99 -14.68 -4.90
C ASP A 57 -19.80 -16.00 -5.63
N ILE A 58 -20.17 -17.12 -4.99
CA ILE A 58 -20.05 -18.46 -5.56
C ILE A 58 -20.83 -18.59 -6.87
N SER A 59 -21.95 -17.88 -7.01
CA SER A 59 -22.73 -17.84 -8.23
C SER A 59 -22.02 -17.08 -9.33
N ILE A 60 -21.45 -15.89 -9.06
CA ILE A 60 -20.70 -15.11 -10.06
C ILE A 60 -19.49 -15.91 -10.55
N TYR A 61 -18.77 -16.52 -9.61
CA TYR A 61 -17.65 -17.37 -9.91
C TYR A 61 -18.07 -18.59 -10.76
N THR A 62 -19.18 -19.24 -10.39
CA THR A 62 -19.75 -20.36 -11.15
C THR A 62 -20.19 -19.93 -12.56
N ASP A 63 -20.88 -18.80 -12.68
CA ASP A 63 -21.35 -18.29 -13.98
C ASP A 63 -20.17 -17.96 -14.90
N GLY A 64 -19.10 -17.37 -14.36
CA GLY A 64 -17.84 -17.18 -15.08
C GLY A 64 -17.28 -18.50 -15.60
N LEU A 65 -17.26 -19.56 -14.79
CA LEU A 65 -16.83 -20.89 -15.22
C LEU A 65 -17.75 -21.47 -16.31
N VAL A 66 -19.07 -21.34 -16.16
CA VAL A 66 -20.07 -21.83 -17.14
C VAL A 66 -19.87 -21.14 -18.49
N GLU A 67 -19.66 -19.83 -18.52
CA GLU A 67 -19.42 -19.11 -19.77
C GLU A 67 -18.11 -19.53 -20.44
N ILE A 68 -17.04 -19.76 -19.66
CA ILE A 68 -15.78 -20.30 -20.18
C ILE A 68 -16.00 -21.69 -20.80
N ALA A 69 -16.69 -22.58 -20.07
CA ALA A 69 -16.95 -23.94 -20.52
C ALA A 69 -17.83 -23.97 -21.78
N LYS A 70 -18.89 -23.16 -21.83
CA LYS A 70 -19.76 -23.01 -23.00
C LYS A 70 -19.01 -22.48 -24.21
N GLY A 71 -18.16 -21.47 -24.02
CA GLY A 71 -17.27 -20.95 -25.05
C GLY A 71 -16.30 -22.00 -25.60
N ALA A 72 -15.85 -22.93 -24.75
CA ALA A 72 -15.02 -24.06 -25.16
C ALA A 72 -15.83 -25.13 -25.93
N VAL A 73 -17.04 -25.49 -25.48
CA VAL A 73 -17.93 -26.47 -26.13
C VAL A 73 -18.17 -26.12 -27.60
N GLY A 74 -18.36 -24.84 -27.92
CA GLY A 74 -18.54 -24.37 -29.31
C GLY A 74 -17.34 -24.61 -30.23
N LYS A 75 -16.17 -24.95 -29.69
CA LYS A 75 -14.94 -25.25 -30.43
C LYS A 75 -14.62 -26.76 -30.49
N VAL A 76 -15.38 -27.59 -29.78
CA VAL A 76 -15.13 -29.03 -29.70
C VAL A 76 -15.56 -29.71 -30.99
N ARG A 77 -14.72 -30.63 -31.50
CA ARG A 77 -15.08 -31.51 -32.60
C ARG A 77 -15.73 -32.78 -32.02
N TYR A 78 -16.93 -33.09 -32.51
CA TYR A 78 -17.65 -34.27 -32.08
C TYR A 78 -17.08 -35.54 -32.75
N ASP A 79 -16.81 -36.56 -31.94
CA ASP A 79 -16.44 -37.89 -32.39
C ASP A 79 -17.56 -38.87 -32.04
N ARG A 80 -18.08 -39.58 -33.06
CA ARG A 80 -19.19 -40.54 -32.93
C ARG A 80 -18.74 -41.92 -32.51
N SER A 81 -17.44 -42.22 -32.58
CA SER A 81 -16.92 -43.55 -32.31
C SER A 81 -15.54 -43.48 -31.65
N PRO A 82 -15.42 -42.78 -30.50
CA PRO A 82 -14.15 -42.68 -29.81
C PRO A 82 -13.72 -44.06 -29.31
N LEU A 83 -12.43 -44.38 -29.47
CA LEU A 83 -11.85 -45.59 -28.87
C LEU A 83 -11.87 -45.48 -27.34
N LEU A 84 -12.49 -46.46 -26.69
CA LEU A 84 -12.58 -46.53 -25.23
C LEU A 84 -11.58 -47.55 -24.68
N GLY A 85 -11.00 -47.25 -23.53
CA GLY A 85 -10.10 -48.17 -22.82
C GLY A 85 -9.97 -47.78 -21.35
N MET A 86 -9.68 -48.75 -20.50
CA MET A 86 -9.45 -48.54 -19.07
C MET A 86 -8.46 -49.58 -18.55
N ASP A 87 -7.57 -49.17 -17.65
CA ASP A 87 -6.67 -50.02 -16.89
C ASP A 87 -6.70 -49.58 -15.42
N GLN A 88 -6.48 -50.54 -14.52
CA GLN A 88 -6.51 -50.34 -13.07
C GLN A 88 -5.29 -51.00 -12.44
N LYS A 89 -4.66 -50.31 -11.48
CA LYS A 89 -3.55 -50.81 -10.68
C LYS A 89 -3.83 -50.61 -9.20
N GLU A 90 -3.46 -51.58 -8.39
CA GLU A 90 -3.40 -51.45 -6.95
C GLU A 90 -1.97 -51.17 -6.51
N LEU A 91 -1.77 -50.19 -5.64
CA LEU A 91 -0.47 -49.77 -5.14
C LEU A 91 -0.53 -49.63 -3.62
N THR A 92 0.18 -50.50 -2.90
CA THR A 92 0.32 -50.39 -1.45
C THR A 92 1.54 -49.54 -1.10
N LEU A 93 1.33 -48.49 -0.32
CA LEU A 93 2.37 -47.56 0.13
C LEU A 93 2.50 -47.56 1.64
N SER A 94 3.72 -47.29 2.14
CA SER A 94 3.97 -47.13 3.58
C SER A 94 3.51 -45.76 4.08
N ARG A 95 3.22 -45.65 5.37
CA ARG A 95 3.05 -44.37 6.08
C ARG A 95 4.32 -43.98 6.84
N ARG A 96 4.56 -42.67 6.98
CA ARG A 96 5.58 -42.10 7.86
C ARG A 96 5.19 -42.28 9.33
N LEU A 97 5.75 -43.31 9.96
CA LEU A 97 5.43 -43.65 11.35
C LEU A 97 6.03 -42.65 12.36
N PRO A 98 5.34 -42.37 13.47
CA PRO A 98 5.86 -41.54 14.55
C PRO A 98 6.98 -42.29 15.30
N ASP A 99 8.00 -41.56 15.73
CA ASP A 99 9.04 -42.10 16.60
C ASP A 99 8.53 -42.28 18.05
N ALA A 100 9.36 -42.91 18.89
CA ALA A 100 9.01 -43.17 20.29
C ALA A 100 8.69 -41.90 21.08
N LYS A 101 9.38 -40.78 20.79
CA LYS A 101 9.17 -39.50 21.46
C LYS A 101 7.80 -38.92 21.10
N ARG A 102 7.43 -38.95 19.82
CA ARG A 102 6.16 -38.46 19.31
C ARG A 102 4.98 -39.31 19.80
N LEU A 103 5.17 -40.62 19.94
CA LEU A 103 4.18 -41.50 20.55
C LEU A 103 3.96 -41.20 22.04
N ALA A 104 5.03 -41.04 22.82
CA ALA A 104 4.93 -40.70 24.24
C ALA A 104 4.24 -39.34 24.48
N TRP A 105 4.56 -38.34 23.65
CA TRP A 105 3.87 -37.05 23.66
C TRP A 105 2.38 -37.19 23.34
N ALA A 106 2.04 -37.97 22.32
CA ALA A 106 0.66 -38.19 21.92
C ALA A 106 -0.15 -38.86 23.04
N ASP A 107 0.40 -39.88 23.69
CA ASP A 107 -0.26 -40.58 24.80
C ASP A 107 -0.59 -39.67 25.96
N LYS A 108 0.39 -38.84 26.36
CA LYS A 108 0.21 -37.89 27.45
C LYS A 108 -0.97 -36.97 27.13
N MET A 109 -0.99 -36.36 25.95
CA MET A 109 -2.04 -35.42 25.58
C MET A 109 -3.41 -36.09 25.43
N LEU A 110 -3.48 -37.28 24.84
CA LEU A 110 -4.74 -38.03 24.73
C LEU A 110 -5.30 -38.42 26.10
N SER A 111 -4.42 -38.73 27.07
CA SER A 111 -4.83 -39.01 28.46
C SER A 111 -5.44 -37.78 29.14
N GLU A 112 -4.88 -36.59 28.89
CA GLU A 112 -5.38 -35.31 29.41
C GLU A 112 -6.72 -34.91 28.76
N MET A 113 -6.91 -35.25 27.49
CA MET A 113 -8.15 -35.02 26.75
C MET A 113 -9.34 -35.84 27.28
N LYS A 114 -9.08 -36.99 27.94
CA LYS A 114 -10.11 -37.89 28.51
C LYS A 114 -11.23 -38.24 27.50
N GLY A 115 -10.86 -38.47 26.24
CA GLY A 115 -11.81 -38.83 25.16
C GLY A 115 -12.67 -37.68 24.62
N LYS A 116 -12.41 -36.43 25.01
CA LYS A 116 -13.06 -35.25 24.40
C LYS A 116 -12.52 -35.01 22.99
N ARG A 117 -13.35 -34.44 22.12
CA ARG A 117 -12.92 -34.02 20.77
C ARG A 117 -11.78 -33.00 20.85
N PRO A 118 -10.77 -33.08 19.96
CA PRO A 118 -9.65 -32.14 19.94
C PRO A 118 -10.13 -30.74 19.60
N LYS A 119 -9.60 -29.74 20.32
CA LYS A 119 -9.98 -28.32 20.20
C LYS A 119 -8.87 -27.45 19.62
N ASN A 120 -7.65 -27.96 19.56
CA ASN A 120 -6.49 -27.26 19.07
C ASN A 120 -5.60 -28.19 18.25
N ARG A 121 -4.66 -27.58 17.53
CA ARG A 121 -3.76 -28.29 16.62
C ARG A 121 -2.92 -29.37 17.33
N PRO A 122 -2.29 -29.12 18.50
CA PRO A 122 -1.61 -30.18 19.24
C PRO A 122 -2.49 -31.41 19.46
N GLU A 123 -3.69 -31.25 20.04
CA GLU A 123 -4.62 -32.35 20.34
C GLU A 123 -4.97 -33.17 19.09
N VAL A 124 -5.23 -32.51 17.96
CA VAL A 124 -5.46 -33.19 16.67
C VAL A 124 -4.27 -34.06 16.30
N TYR A 125 -3.05 -33.51 16.32
CA TYR A 125 -1.86 -34.25 15.89
C TYR A 125 -1.46 -35.40 16.83
N ALA A 126 -1.87 -35.38 18.10
CA ALA A 126 -1.74 -36.54 18.98
C ALA A 126 -2.66 -37.70 18.54
N GLU A 127 -3.93 -37.43 18.23
CA GLU A 127 -4.83 -38.45 17.66
C GLU A 127 -4.27 -39.00 16.34
N GLN A 128 -3.78 -38.11 15.47
CA GLN A 128 -3.24 -38.50 14.17
C GLN A 128 -1.99 -39.38 14.29
N ALA A 129 -1.09 -39.09 15.24
CA ALA A 129 0.10 -39.92 15.48
C ALA A 129 -0.27 -41.35 15.88
N ARG A 130 -1.30 -41.53 16.73
CA ARG A 130 -1.77 -42.86 17.10
C ARG A 130 -2.51 -43.57 15.98
N TYR A 131 -3.26 -42.85 15.14
CA TYR A 131 -3.90 -43.43 13.97
C TYR A 131 -2.88 -44.02 12.99
N ILE A 132 -1.87 -43.25 12.57
CA ILE A 132 -0.89 -43.71 11.58
C ILE A 132 0.01 -44.83 12.13
N HIS A 133 0.28 -44.84 13.44
CA HIS A 133 1.00 -45.95 14.08
C HIS A 133 0.23 -47.28 14.01
N LYS A 134 -1.11 -47.24 14.13
CA LYS A 134 -1.97 -48.42 14.01
C LYS A 134 -2.21 -48.85 12.56
N ASN A 135 -2.01 -47.95 11.59
CA ASN A 135 -2.28 -48.19 10.18
C ASN A 135 -1.02 -47.88 9.36
N PRO A 136 0.01 -48.75 9.39
CA PRO A 136 1.34 -48.44 8.87
C PRO A 136 1.43 -48.38 7.34
N THR A 137 0.42 -48.89 6.63
CA THR A 137 0.34 -48.88 5.17
C THR A 137 -1.02 -48.39 4.71
N GLU A 138 -1.13 -48.06 3.43
CA GLU A 138 -2.38 -47.70 2.74
C GLU A 138 -2.39 -48.36 1.35
N ASN A 139 -3.50 -48.99 0.97
CA ASN A 139 -3.68 -49.54 -0.39
C ASN A 139 -4.44 -48.54 -1.26
N LEU A 140 -3.88 -48.21 -2.42
CA LEU A 140 -4.43 -47.23 -3.36
C LEU A 140 -4.94 -47.92 -4.63
N VAL A 141 -6.12 -47.51 -5.10
CA VAL A 141 -6.66 -47.93 -6.40
C VAL A 141 -6.45 -46.78 -7.40
N LEU A 142 -5.55 -47.01 -8.36
CA LEU A 142 -5.23 -46.07 -9.44
C LEU A 142 -5.90 -46.55 -10.73
N GLN A 143 -6.58 -45.67 -11.45
CA GLN A 143 -7.12 -46.02 -12.76
C GLN A 143 -6.68 -45.04 -13.83
N THR A 144 -6.58 -45.55 -15.05
CA THR A 144 -6.42 -44.75 -16.26
C THR A 144 -7.55 -45.08 -17.22
N LEU A 145 -8.08 -44.05 -17.89
CA LEU A 145 -9.12 -44.19 -18.89
C LEU A 145 -8.71 -43.51 -20.19
N ARG A 146 -9.22 -44.05 -21.29
CA ARG A 146 -9.09 -43.51 -22.64
C ARG A 146 -10.46 -43.25 -23.22
N ILE A 147 -10.64 -42.06 -23.79
CA ILE A 147 -11.79 -41.69 -24.63
C ILE A 147 -11.26 -41.03 -25.90
N GLY A 148 -11.16 -41.80 -26.99
CA GLY A 148 -10.56 -41.33 -28.23
C GLY A 148 -9.08 -40.98 -28.04
N SER A 149 -8.76 -39.68 -28.13
CA SER A 149 -7.43 -39.12 -27.86
C SER A 149 -7.26 -38.52 -26.46
N LEU A 150 -8.29 -38.59 -25.62
CA LEU A 150 -8.27 -38.10 -24.24
C LEU A 150 -7.81 -39.22 -23.29
N GLY A 151 -6.79 -38.93 -22.48
CA GLY A 151 -6.39 -39.73 -21.33
C GLY A 151 -6.91 -39.13 -20.02
N ILE A 152 -7.39 -39.96 -19.11
CA ILE A 152 -7.87 -39.54 -17.79
C ILE A 152 -7.18 -40.39 -16.72
N THR A 153 -6.57 -39.77 -15.71
CA THR A 153 -6.05 -40.48 -14.52
C THR A 153 -7.00 -40.28 -13.34
N THR A 154 -7.10 -41.29 -12.47
CA THR A 154 -7.81 -41.20 -11.20
C THR A 154 -6.89 -41.57 -10.05
N ILE A 155 -6.89 -40.75 -8.99
CA ILE A 155 -5.98 -40.87 -7.86
C ILE A 155 -6.79 -40.70 -6.57
N PRO A 156 -6.67 -41.60 -5.56
CA PRO A 156 -7.41 -41.49 -4.30
C PRO A 156 -6.84 -40.45 -3.33
N ASN A 157 -5.84 -39.70 -3.76
CA ASN A 157 -5.12 -38.71 -2.97
C ASN A 157 -5.52 -37.29 -3.37
N GLU A 158 -5.18 -36.32 -2.54
CA GLU A 158 -5.17 -34.90 -2.91
C GLU A 158 -3.75 -34.57 -3.41
N VAL A 159 -3.64 -34.09 -4.65
CA VAL A 159 -2.37 -34.02 -5.38
C VAL A 159 -2.02 -32.57 -5.74
N TYR A 160 -0.72 -32.27 -5.79
CA TYR A 160 -0.24 -30.92 -6.09
C TYR A 160 -0.36 -30.63 -7.58
N ALA A 161 -0.42 -29.34 -7.95
CA ALA A 161 -0.53 -28.91 -9.34
C ALA A 161 0.56 -29.53 -10.23
N ILE A 162 1.79 -29.59 -9.72
CA ILE A 162 2.94 -30.19 -10.44
C ILE A 162 2.75 -31.68 -10.75
N THR A 163 2.05 -32.45 -9.91
CA THR A 163 1.74 -33.87 -10.19
C THR A 163 0.85 -33.99 -11.42
N GLY A 164 -0.15 -33.12 -11.56
CA GLY A 164 -0.99 -33.06 -12.76
C GLY A 164 -0.20 -32.64 -14.01
N LEU A 165 0.74 -31.70 -13.84
CA LEU A 165 1.61 -31.25 -14.92
C LEU A 165 2.58 -32.35 -15.37
N LYS A 166 3.16 -33.14 -14.45
CA LYS A 166 3.94 -34.36 -14.76
C LYS A 166 3.16 -35.34 -15.60
N LEU A 167 1.96 -35.71 -15.13
CA LEU A 167 1.07 -36.62 -15.84
C LEU A 167 0.73 -36.09 -17.23
N LYS A 168 0.40 -34.80 -17.35
CA LYS A 168 0.08 -34.18 -18.64
C LYS A 168 1.29 -34.13 -19.56
N ALA A 169 2.44 -33.65 -19.10
CA ALA A 169 3.65 -33.49 -19.90
C ALA A 169 4.11 -34.84 -20.49
N TRP A 170 4.18 -35.87 -19.65
CA TRP A 170 4.68 -37.17 -20.05
C TRP A 170 3.60 -38.07 -20.69
N SER A 171 2.30 -37.79 -20.54
CA SER A 171 1.27 -38.66 -21.11
C SER A 171 1.46 -38.93 -22.62
N PRO A 172 1.31 -40.19 -23.07
CA PRO A 172 1.27 -40.51 -24.50
C PRO A 172 0.01 -39.98 -25.21
N PHE A 173 -1.00 -39.52 -24.45
CA PHE A 173 -2.21 -38.91 -24.99
C PHE A 173 -2.01 -37.41 -25.27
N PRO A 174 -2.49 -36.90 -26.42
CA PRO A 174 -2.40 -35.47 -26.74
C PRO A 174 -3.12 -34.58 -25.73
N SER A 175 -4.25 -35.05 -25.18
CA SER A 175 -5.02 -34.36 -24.16
C SER A 175 -5.14 -35.26 -22.94
N THR A 176 -4.78 -34.71 -21.78
CA THR A 176 -4.74 -35.46 -20.52
C THR A 176 -5.24 -34.56 -19.41
N PHE A 177 -6.10 -35.08 -18.54
CA PHE A 177 -6.44 -34.44 -17.28
C PHE A 177 -6.55 -35.47 -16.15
N ASN A 178 -6.41 -34.99 -14.92
CA ASN A 178 -6.41 -35.81 -13.71
C ASN A 178 -7.68 -35.57 -12.88
N ILE A 179 -8.12 -36.62 -12.19
CA ILE A 179 -9.17 -36.57 -11.18
C ILE A 179 -8.56 -37.02 -9.84
N GLU A 180 -8.51 -36.12 -8.88
CA GLU A 180 -8.06 -36.42 -7.51
C GLU A 180 -9.23 -36.84 -6.61
N LEU A 181 -8.92 -37.43 -5.44
CA LEU A 181 -9.90 -38.01 -4.50
C LEU A 181 -10.88 -39.00 -5.15
N ALA A 182 -10.43 -39.70 -6.20
CA ALA A 182 -11.18 -40.72 -6.89
C ALA A 182 -10.80 -42.11 -6.37
N ASN A 183 -11.79 -42.97 -6.13
CA ASN A 183 -11.58 -44.31 -5.57
C ASN A 183 -10.96 -44.34 -4.16
N GLY A 184 -10.99 -43.22 -3.42
CA GLY A 184 -10.50 -43.14 -2.04
C GLY A 184 -10.22 -41.72 -1.55
N ALA A 185 -9.71 -41.63 -0.32
CA ALA A 185 -9.34 -40.37 0.34
C ALA A 185 -8.04 -40.54 1.17
N ALA A 186 -6.97 -40.97 0.49
CA ALA A 186 -5.68 -41.33 1.07
C ALA A 186 -4.79 -40.12 1.44
N GLY A 187 -5.36 -38.90 1.43
CA GLY A 187 -4.70 -37.67 1.89
C GLY A 187 -3.75 -37.03 0.87
N TYR A 188 -3.08 -35.95 1.30
CA TYR A 188 -2.11 -35.18 0.52
C TYR A 188 -0.87 -36.00 0.14
N ILE A 189 -0.46 -35.88 -1.13
CA ILE A 189 0.81 -36.40 -1.65
C ILE A 189 1.67 -35.27 -2.23
N PRO A 190 2.24 -34.39 -1.38
CA PRO A 190 3.21 -33.43 -1.89
C PRO A 190 4.40 -34.20 -2.50
N PRO A 191 4.98 -33.72 -3.62
CA PRO A 191 6.19 -34.30 -4.18
C PRO A 191 7.34 -34.40 -3.14
N PRO A 192 8.29 -35.33 -3.30
CA PRO A 192 9.38 -35.55 -2.35
C PRO A 192 10.08 -34.26 -1.92
N GLU A 193 10.35 -33.39 -2.88
CA GLU A 193 11.04 -32.12 -2.70
C GLU A 193 10.23 -31.10 -1.86
N GLN A 194 8.89 -31.19 -1.86
CA GLN A 194 8.02 -30.31 -1.07
C GLN A 194 7.99 -30.68 0.41
N HIS A 195 8.34 -31.92 0.78
CA HIS A 195 8.44 -32.33 2.18
C HIS A 195 9.45 -31.52 2.99
N ALA A 196 10.52 -31.11 2.30
CA ALA A 196 11.59 -30.31 2.84
C ALA A 196 11.15 -28.86 3.16
N LEU A 197 10.23 -28.30 2.38
CA LEU A 197 9.67 -26.95 2.57
C LEU A 197 8.70 -26.86 3.76
N GLY A 198 8.19 -27.98 4.25
CA GLY A 198 7.31 -28.05 5.40
C GLY A 198 5.83 -27.78 5.06
N GLY A 199 5.07 -27.17 5.98
CA GLY A 199 3.63 -26.97 5.85
C GLY A 199 2.75 -28.13 6.35
N TYR A 200 1.46 -27.87 6.58
CA TYR A 200 0.56 -28.85 7.22
C TYR A 200 0.32 -30.10 6.35
N THR A 201 0.46 -29.98 5.03
CA THR A 201 0.33 -31.04 4.02
C THR A 201 1.49 -32.05 4.06
N THR A 202 2.60 -31.71 4.74
CA THR A 202 3.77 -32.60 4.88
C THR A 202 3.90 -33.18 6.29
N TRP A 203 3.15 -32.65 7.26
CA TRP A 203 3.18 -33.12 8.65
C TRP A 203 2.48 -34.48 8.77
N PRO A 204 3.17 -35.55 9.24
CA PRO A 204 2.58 -36.88 9.24
C PRO A 204 1.28 -36.93 10.04
N ALA A 205 0.19 -37.24 9.35
CA ALA A 205 -1.17 -37.39 9.86
C ALA A 205 -1.96 -38.31 8.91
N ARG A 206 -3.18 -38.75 9.27
CA ARG A 206 -3.97 -39.58 8.34
C ARG A 206 -4.18 -38.92 6.96
N THR A 207 -4.25 -37.59 6.94
CA THR A 207 -4.48 -36.75 5.77
C THR A 207 -3.20 -36.38 5.02
N ALA A 208 -2.01 -36.78 5.49
CA ALA A 208 -0.71 -36.41 4.91
C ALA A 208 0.36 -37.44 5.32
N GLY A 209 -0.04 -38.71 5.33
CA GLY A 209 0.64 -39.76 6.09
C GLY A 209 1.55 -40.66 5.27
N LEU A 210 1.39 -40.69 3.96
CA LEU A 210 2.13 -41.58 3.06
C LEU A 210 3.63 -41.26 3.07
N GLU A 211 4.44 -42.24 2.66
CA GLU A 211 5.88 -42.09 2.50
C GLU A 211 6.25 -40.95 1.53
N VAL A 212 7.44 -40.38 1.69
CA VAL A 212 7.93 -39.22 0.91
C VAL A 212 7.91 -39.52 -0.60
N GLU A 213 8.26 -40.76 -0.98
CA GLU A 213 8.30 -41.24 -2.36
C GLU A 213 6.93 -41.70 -2.90
N ALA A 214 5.81 -41.34 -2.25
CA ALA A 214 4.49 -41.75 -2.68
C ALA A 214 4.12 -41.18 -4.07
N GLU A 215 4.36 -39.88 -4.29
CA GLU A 215 3.97 -39.20 -5.53
C GLU A 215 4.71 -39.76 -6.76
N PRO A 216 6.04 -39.96 -6.77
CA PRO A 216 6.73 -40.53 -7.91
C PRO A 216 6.26 -41.95 -8.25
N LYS A 217 5.98 -42.79 -7.23
CA LYS A 217 5.46 -44.15 -7.43
C LYS A 217 4.07 -44.13 -8.07
N ILE A 218 3.20 -43.21 -7.65
CA ILE A 218 1.86 -43.04 -8.21
C ILE A 218 1.95 -42.55 -9.66
N VAL A 219 2.75 -41.51 -9.93
CA VAL A 219 2.95 -40.95 -11.28
C VAL A 219 3.49 -42.02 -12.23
N GLU A 220 4.50 -42.78 -11.82
CA GLU A 220 5.07 -43.85 -12.63
C GLU A 220 4.04 -44.94 -12.94
N THR A 221 3.28 -45.37 -11.93
CA THR A 221 2.23 -46.39 -12.11
C THR A 221 1.17 -45.95 -13.12
N LEU A 222 0.73 -44.69 -13.04
CA LEU A 222 -0.26 -44.12 -13.96
C LEU A 222 0.29 -43.93 -15.38
N LEU A 223 1.53 -43.47 -15.53
CA LEU A 223 2.14 -43.30 -16.85
C LEU A 223 2.38 -44.64 -17.55
N SER A 224 2.90 -45.63 -16.83
CA SER A 224 3.02 -47.01 -17.33
C SER A 224 1.66 -47.57 -17.80
N SER A 225 0.60 -47.29 -17.05
CA SER A 225 -0.77 -47.68 -17.41
C SER A 225 -1.27 -46.94 -18.67
N PHE A 226 -0.99 -45.64 -18.81
CA PHE A 226 -1.26 -44.90 -20.04
C PHE A 226 -0.47 -45.38 -21.25
N GLU A 227 0.79 -45.75 -21.10
CA GLU A 227 1.62 -46.31 -22.19
C GLU A 227 0.99 -47.60 -22.73
N SER A 228 0.53 -48.47 -21.82
CA SER A 228 -0.22 -49.68 -22.14
C SER A 228 -1.51 -49.35 -22.90
N LEU A 229 -2.34 -48.42 -22.40
CA LEU A 229 -3.61 -48.03 -23.05
C LEU A 229 -3.44 -47.30 -24.39
N ALA A 230 -2.36 -46.55 -24.56
CA ALA A 230 -2.05 -45.82 -25.78
C ALA A 230 -1.35 -46.70 -26.84
N GLY A 231 -0.69 -47.79 -26.41
CA GLY A 231 0.19 -48.59 -27.25
C GLY A 231 1.41 -47.80 -27.75
N LYS A 232 1.83 -46.77 -27.01
CA LYS A 232 2.93 -45.86 -27.36
C LYS A 232 3.68 -45.45 -26.09
N PRO A 233 5.00 -45.21 -26.16
CA PRO A 233 5.75 -44.70 -25.03
C PRO A 233 5.28 -43.29 -24.65
N ARG A 234 5.51 -42.92 -23.39
CA ARG A 234 5.30 -41.58 -22.86
C ARG A 234 6.11 -40.55 -23.65
N ARG A 235 5.63 -39.31 -23.68
CA ARG A 235 6.33 -38.22 -24.38
C ARG A 235 7.65 -37.89 -23.68
N PRO A 236 8.70 -37.53 -24.44
CA PRO A 236 9.90 -36.95 -23.84
C PRO A 236 9.56 -35.61 -23.18
N SER A 237 10.35 -35.19 -22.20
CA SER A 237 10.25 -33.86 -21.60
C SER A 237 10.33 -32.79 -22.68
N LEU A 238 9.38 -31.85 -22.65
CA LEU A 238 9.35 -30.72 -23.57
C LEU A 238 10.49 -29.76 -23.20
N ARG A 239 11.26 -29.35 -24.20
CA ARG A 239 12.29 -28.32 -24.09
C ARG A 239 11.86 -27.12 -24.90
N HIS A 240 12.03 -25.92 -24.36
CA HIS A 240 11.72 -24.71 -25.11
C HIS A 240 12.69 -24.57 -26.30
N GLN A 241 12.19 -23.99 -27.38
CA GLN A 241 12.93 -23.74 -28.62
C GLN A 241 12.85 -22.27 -29.04
N GLY A 242 12.60 -21.38 -28.06
CA GLY A 242 12.52 -19.95 -28.32
C GLY A 242 13.83 -19.36 -28.83
N ASP A 243 13.75 -18.15 -29.34
CA ASP A 243 14.90 -17.47 -29.96
C ASP A 243 16.09 -17.29 -29.01
N TYR A 244 15.85 -17.15 -27.70
CA TYR A 244 16.91 -17.12 -26.70
C TYR A 244 17.65 -18.46 -26.63
N VAL A 245 16.91 -19.57 -26.56
CA VAL A 245 17.46 -20.94 -26.58
C VAL A 245 18.27 -21.16 -27.86
N LYS A 246 17.72 -20.77 -29.02
CA LYS A 246 18.42 -20.86 -30.31
C LYS A 246 19.73 -20.07 -30.30
N TRP A 247 19.74 -18.88 -29.70
CA TRP A 247 20.94 -18.06 -29.55
C TRP A 247 21.98 -18.73 -28.65
N ILE A 248 21.59 -19.22 -27.47
CA ILE A 248 22.48 -19.95 -26.55
C ILE A 248 23.11 -21.15 -27.26
N MET A 249 22.30 -21.98 -27.92
CA MET A 249 22.78 -23.16 -28.64
C MET A 249 23.72 -22.81 -29.80
N ALA A 250 23.52 -21.68 -30.48
CA ALA A 250 24.43 -21.18 -31.51
C ALA A 250 25.83 -20.85 -30.97
N GLN A 251 25.95 -20.49 -29.69
CA GLN A 251 27.24 -20.27 -29.01
C GLN A 251 27.94 -21.57 -28.59
N LYS A 252 27.35 -22.74 -28.85
CA LYS A 252 27.90 -24.08 -28.55
C LYS A 252 28.28 -24.24 -27.06
N PRO A 253 27.29 -24.20 -26.15
CA PRO A 253 27.55 -24.33 -24.73
C PRO A 253 28.17 -25.68 -24.39
N LEU A 254 29.00 -25.68 -23.36
CA LEU A 254 29.62 -26.85 -22.75
C LEU A 254 28.64 -27.65 -21.89
N ALA A 255 27.66 -26.98 -21.30
CA ALA A 255 26.53 -27.54 -20.57
C ALA A 255 25.44 -26.46 -20.56
N TYR A 256 24.18 -26.85 -20.60
CA TYR A 256 23.07 -25.90 -20.60
C TYR A 256 21.84 -26.48 -19.92
N PHE A 257 21.40 -25.88 -18.82
CA PHE A 257 20.22 -26.26 -18.07
C PHE A 257 19.13 -25.23 -18.28
N GLN A 258 18.02 -25.66 -18.88
CA GLN A 258 16.81 -24.85 -19.01
C GLN A 258 15.99 -24.82 -17.71
N CYS A 259 16.35 -25.61 -16.68
CA CYS A 259 15.64 -25.65 -15.39
C CYS A 259 14.13 -25.97 -15.48
N GLU A 260 13.69 -26.60 -16.57
CA GLU A 260 12.31 -27.03 -16.85
C GLU A 260 11.97 -28.41 -16.25
N ASP A 261 12.89 -28.99 -15.48
CA ASP A 261 12.70 -30.30 -14.86
C ASP A 261 11.45 -30.29 -13.95
N LEU A 262 10.66 -31.35 -14.03
CA LEU A 262 9.43 -31.50 -13.26
C LEU A 262 9.63 -32.23 -11.93
N GLY A 263 10.83 -32.74 -11.67
CA GLY A 263 11.17 -33.54 -10.49
C GLY A 263 12.45 -34.35 -10.67
N GLY A 264 12.83 -35.09 -9.63
CA GLY A 264 14.00 -35.96 -9.64
C GLY A 264 15.20 -35.38 -8.88
N GLY A 265 16.35 -36.04 -8.99
CA GLY A 265 17.61 -35.63 -8.34
C GLY A 265 18.65 -35.06 -9.29
N THR A 266 18.31 -34.90 -10.58
CA THR A 266 19.23 -34.44 -11.62
C THR A 266 18.57 -33.44 -12.55
N LEU A 267 19.33 -32.48 -13.07
CA LEU A 267 18.91 -31.57 -14.14
C LEU A 267 19.44 -32.04 -15.49
N ASP A 268 18.56 -31.99 -16.49
CA ASP A 268 18.87 -32.39 -17.86
C ASP A 268 19.76 -31.38 -18.61
N ASP A 269 20.81 -31.89 -19.28
CA ASP A 269 21.67 -31.10 -20.15
C ASP A 269 21.06 -30.93 -21.55
N ALA A 270 20.69 -29.69 -21.88
CA ALA A 270 20.17 -29.27 -23.17
C ALA A 270 21.24 -29.09 -24.26
N SER A 271 22.52 -29.00 -23.88
CA SER A 271 23.62 -28.83 -24.85
C SER A 271 23.92 -30.07 -25.69
N GLY A 272 23.47 -31.25 -25.24
CA GLY A 272 23.77 -32.54 -25.85
C GLY A 272 25.14 -33.12 -25.48
N GLN A 273 25.86 -32.53 -24.51
CA GLN A 273 27.17 -33.00 -24.04
C GLN A 273 27.06 -34.04 -22.89
N GLY A 274 25.86 -34.28 -22.37
CA GLY A 274 25.60 -35.32 -21.36
C GLY A 274 26.08 -34.95 -19.96
N ARG A 275 26.16 -33.65 -19.63
CA ARG A 275 26.65 -33.16 -18.34
C ARG A 275 25.50 -32.78 -17.41
N SER A 276 24.81 -33.79 -16.88
CA SER A 276 23.69 -33.57 -15.96
C SER A 276 24.13 -32.93 -14.64
N GLY A 277 23.33 -31.99 -14.15
CA GLY A 277 23.51 -31.42 -12.81
C GLY A 277 22.90 -32.34 -11.76
N HIS A 278 23.51 -32.44 -10.57
CA HIS A 278 23.01 -33.23 -9.46
C HIS A 278 22.48 -32.31 -8.36
N VAL A 279 21.27 -32.55 -7.89
CA VAL A 279 20.67 -31.79 -6.81
C VAL A 279 21.23 -32.28 -5.47
N GLU A 280 21.81 -31.37 -4.71
CA GLU A 280 22.29 -31.58 -3.35
C GLU A 280 21.46 -30.73 -2.39
N GLY A 281 20.70 -31.37 -1.50
CA GLY A 281 19.80 -30.67 -0.58
C GLY A 281 18.41 -30.41 -1.17
N MET A 282 17.81 -29.27 -0.82
CA MET A 282 16.38 -29.00 -1.04
C MET A 282 16.18 -28.02 -2.22
N VAL A 283 15.33 -28.40 -3.17
CA VAL A 283 14.92 -27.57 -4.31
C VAL A 283 13.41 -27.64 -4.52
N ALA A 284 12.84 -26.73 -5.31
CA ALA A 284 11.48 -26.86 -5.81
C ALA A 284 11.45 -26.64 -7.32
N TYR A 285 10.68 -27.49 -8.01
CA TYR A 285 10.61 -27.53 -9.47
C TYR A 285 9.41 -26.75 -10.01
N HIS A 286 9.50 -26.39 -11.30
CA HIS A 286 8.38 -25.91 -12.09
C HIS A 286 7.67 -24.67 -11.53
N LEU A 287 8.46 -23.70 -11.06
CA LEU A 287 7.99 -22.39 -10.58
C LEU A 287 8.12 -21.33 -11.67
N PRO A 288 7.42 -20.18 -11.61
CA PRO A 288 7.54 -19.16 -12.65
C PRO A 288 8.99 -18.66 -12.85
N GLY A 289 9.47 -18.76 -14.09
CA GLY A 289 10.76 -18.24 -14.58
C GLY A 289 10.69 -16.77 -15.01
N PRO A 290 11.74 -16.20 -15.64
CA PRO A 290 11.71 -14.88 -16.25
C PRO A 290 10.55 -14.74 -17.25
N GLU A 291 9.79 -13.66 -17.15
CA GLU A 291 8.66 -13.37 -18.06
C GLU A 291 9.16 -12.89 -19.43
N CYS A 292 9.61 -13.85 -20.24
CA CYS A 292 10.30 -13.61 -21.49
C CYS A 292 9.75 -14.49 -22.62
N GLN A 293 9.05 -13.87 -23.57
CA GLN A 293 8.51 -14.57 -24.75
C GLN A 293 9.60 -15.12 -25.69
N ALA A 294 10.84 -14.64 -25.59
CA ALA A 294 11.93 -15.17 -26.41
C ALA A 294 12.54 -16.46 -25.85
N ILE A 295 12.37 -16.74 -24.55
CA ILE A 295 12.76 -18.03 -23.95
C ILE A 295 11.74 -19.10 -24.35
N SER A 296 10.46 -18.81 -24.15
CA SER A 296 9.37 -19.66 -24.63
C SER A 296 8.34 -18.86 -25.45
N GLU A 297 8.22 -19.22 -26.73
CA GLU A 297 7.38 -18.50 -27.71
C GLU A 297 5.88 -18.57 -27.38
N GLN A 298 5.41 -19.65 -26.73
CA GLN A 298 3.97 -19.92 -26.54
C GLN A 298 3.60 -20.55 -25.19
N THR A 299 4.57 -21.03 -24.40
CA THR A 299 4.30 -21.64 -23.09
C THR A 299 4.92 -20.80 -21.97
N PRO A 300 4.38 -20.84 -20.74
CA PRO A 300 5.03 -20.22 -19.60
C PRO A 300 6.43 -20.81 -19.39
N ASN A 301 7.41 -19.95 -19.13
CA ASN A 301 8.78 -20.32 -18.77
C ASN A 301 8.86 -20.66 -17.29
N ASN A 302 9.55 -21.75 -16.93
CA ASN A 302 9.64 -22.26 -15.57
C ASN A 302 11.09 -22.35 -15.09
N ALA A 303 11.25 -22.20 -13.78
CA ALA A 303 12.52 -22.14 -13.11
C ALA A 303 12.56 -23.12 -11.93
N LEU A 304 13.78 -23.38 -11.48
CA LEU A 304 14.07 -24.15 -10.29
C LEU A 304 14.38 -23.23 -9.11
N GLN A 305 13.76 -23.46 -7.96
CA GLN A 305 14.07 -22.75 -6.72
C GLN A 305 15.08 -23.53 -5.88
N LEU A 306 16.17 -22.88 -5.51
CA LEU A 306 17.05 -23.32 -4.43
C LEU A 306 16.35 -23.00 -3.10
N ALA A 307 15.97 -24.05 -2.37
CA ALA A 307 15.34 -23.94 -1.06
C ALA A 307 16.35 -24.25 0.04
N GLY A 308 17.52 -23.62 -0.05
CA GLY A 308 18.69 -23.96 0.74
C GLY A 308 19.48 -25.20 0.25
N GLY A 309 19.10 -25.78 -0.89
CA GLY A 309 19.93 -26.73 -1.64
C GLY A 309 20.84 -26.05 -2.66
N ARG A 310 21.55 -26.88 -3.45
CA ARG A 310 22.43 -26.46 -4.55
C ARG A 310 22.45 -27.50 -5.67
N ILE A 311 22.92 -27.10 -6.85
CA ILE A 311 23.12 -28.00 -7.99
C ILE A 311 24.61 -28.16 -8.24
N SER A 312 25.10 -29.39 -8.29
CA SER A 312 26.50 -29.77 -8.51
C SER A 312 26.71 -30.30 -9.92
N VAL A 313 27.65 -29.74 -10.67
CA VAL A 313 27.94 -30.16 -12.05
C VAL A 313 29.42 -30.03 -12.36
N MET A 314 29.94 -31.01 -13.13
CA MET A 314 31.30 -30.98 -13.66
C MET A 314 31.30 -30.38 -15.07
N VAL A 315 31.89 -29.19 -15.21
CA VAL A 315 31.98 -28.50 -16.51
C VAL A 315 33.43 -28.05 -16.75
N PRO A 316 34.28 -28.96 -17.26
CA PRO A 316 35.70 -28.68 -17.44
C PRO A 316 35.92 -27.59 -18.49
N LYS A 317 36.93 -26.73 -18.26
CA LYS A 317 37.40 -25.69 -19.19
C LYS A 317 36.36 -24.59 -19.50
N ALA A 318 35.31 -24.46 -18.69
CA ALA A 318 34.39 -23.35 -18.81
C ALA A 318 35.09 -22.03 -18.45
N ARG A 319 34.97 -21.04 -19.34
CA ARG A 319 35.45 -19.68 -19.11
C ARG A 319 34.32 -18.67 -18.91
N THR A 320 33.11 -19.00 -19.35
CA THR A 320 31.93 -18.16 -19.10
C THR A 320 30.81 -18.99 -18.52
N LEU A 321 30.15 -18.47 -17.50
CA LEU A 321 28.88 -18.94 -16.94
C LEU A 321 27.83 -17.82 -17.13
N SER A 322 26.70 -18.17 -17.73
CA SER A 322 25.54 -17.31 -17.89
C SER A 322 24.35 -17.93 -17.18
N PHE A 323 23.56 -17.14 -16.45
CA PHE A 323 22.35 -17.64 -15.81
C PHE A 323 21.41 -16.51 -15.43
N TRP A 324 20.13 -16.85 -15.29
CA TRP A 324 19.14 -15.99 -14.66
C TRP A 324 18.98 -16.40 -13.21
N PHE A 325 18.84 -15.42 -12.32
CA PHE A 325 18.51 -15.66 -10.93
C PHE A 325 17.45 -14.70 -10.41
N TRP A 326 16.65 -15.20 -9.48
CA TRP A 326 15.62 -14.44 -8.78
C TRP A 326 15.96 -14.44 -7.28
N ASN A 327 16.12 -13.26 -6.68
CA ASN A 327 16.45 -13.17 -5.26
C ASN A 327 15.18 -13.17 -4.39
N GLY A 328 14.96 -14.25 -3.63
CA GLY A 328 13.85 -14.36 -2.68
C GLY A 328 14.17 -13.89 -1.27
N MET A 329 15.43 -13.57 -0.96
CA MET A 329 15.89 -13.32 0.40
C MET A 329 16.29 -11.85 0.61
N SER A 330 15.72 -11.23 1.64
CA SER A 330 16.10 -9.88 2.04
C SER A 330 17.55 -9.82 2.52
N ASN A 331 18.26 -8.78 2.07
CA ASN A 331 19.65 -8.52 2.43
C ASN A 331 19.86 -8.08 3.89
N THR A 332 18.77 -7.88 4.64
CA THR A 332 18.80 -7.47 6.06
C THR A 332 18.74 -8.64 7.05
N VAL A 333 18.45 -9.85 6.58
CA VAL A 333 18.12 -10.99 7.46
C VAL A 333 19.36 -11.75 7.94
N ARG A 334 20.44 -11.73 7.15
CA ARG A 334 21.69 -12.44 7.43
C ARG A 334 22.89 -11.52 7.19
N ASP A 335 24.02 -11.84 7.81
CA ASP A 335 25.28 -11.12 7.60
C ASP A 335 25.74 -11.16 6.14
N HIS A 336 25.53 -12.30 5.49
CA HIS A 336 25.62 -12.49 4.04
C HIS A 336 24.31 -13.14 3.58
N THR A 337 23.75 -12.72 2.44
CA THR A 337 22.44 -13.22 2.00
C THR A 337 22.51 -14.67 1.54
N GLY A 338 23.45 -15.00 0.65
CA GLY A 338 23.64 -16.36 0.16
C GLY A 338 24.60 -16.43 -1.04
N ASP A 339 25.14 -17.62 -1.27
CA ASP A 339 26.00 -17.92 -2.42
C ASP A 339 25.14 -18.29 -3.63
N LEU A 340 25.30 -17.57 -4.75
CA LEU A 340 24.64 -17.87 -6.02
C LEU A 340 25.42 -18.91 -6.83
N VAL A 341 26.75 -18.84 -6.80
CA VAL A 341 27.64 -19.78 -7.49
C VAL A 341 28.85 -20.03 -6.62
N GLN A 342 29.29 -21.28 -6.54
CA GLN A 342 30.58 -21.66 -6.00
C GLN A 342 31.37 -22.44 -7.06
N HIS A 343 32.65 -22.10 -7.23
CA HIS A 343 33.57 -22.78 -8.14
C HIS A 343 34.80 -23.26 -7.38
N GLY A 344 34.93 -24.58 -7.20
CA GLY A 344 35.89 -25.15 -6.26
C GLY A 344 35.61 -24.77 -4.79
N VAL A 345 36.66 -24.69 -3.97
CA VAL A 345 36.54 -24.54 -2.51
C VAL A 345 36.60 -23.09 -2.01
N SER A 346 37.11 -22.16 -2.81
CA SER A 346 37.45 -20.81 -2.34
C SER A 346 36.78 -19.68 -3.13
N ARG A 347 36.07 -19.99 -4.22
CA ARG A 347 35.47 -18.98 -5.09
C ARG A 347 33.96 -18.98 -5.01
N PHE A 348 33.39 -17.82 -4.71
CA PHE A 348 31.97 -17.62 -4.52
C PHE A 348 31.51 -16.36 -5.22
N LEU A 349 30.43 -16.44 -5.99
CA LEU A 349 29.62 -15.28 -6.35
C LEU A 349 28.42 -15.26 -5.41
N ARG A 350 28.27 -14.22 -4.60
CA ARG A 350 27.26 -14.13 -3.55
C ARG A 350 26.51 -12.81 -3.55
N ILE A 351 25.39 -12.76 -2.84
CA ILE A 351 24.65 -11.53 -2.57
C ILE A 351 25.06 -11.02 -1.19
N GLY A 352 25.49 -9.76 -1.13
CA GLY A 352 25.90 -9.11 0.12
C GLY A 352 24.73 -8.99 1.11
N GLY A 353 25.01 -9.22 2.39
CA GLY A 353 24.05 -9.13 3.49
C GLY A 353 24.32 -7.95 4.41
N LYS A 354 23.84 -8.04 5.65
CA LYS A 354 23.93 -7.00 6.68
C LYS A 354 25.38 -6.61 7.02
N ALA A 355 26.28 -7.59 7.06
CA ALA A 355 27.67 -7.36 7.43
C ALA A 355 28.49 -6.74 6.30
N ASP A 356 27.97 -6.74 5.07
CA ASP A 356 28.62 -6.15 3.90
C ASP A 356 28.31 -4.65 3.72
N GLY A 357 27.58 -4.05 4.67
CA GLY A 357 27.35 -2.60 4.73
C GLY A 357 26.77 -2.03 3.44
N GLU A 358 27.49 -1.12 2.80
CA GLU A 358 27.09 -0.51 1.53
C GLU A 358 27.04 -1.48 0.36
N SER A 359 27.58 -2.70 0.47
CA SER A 359 27.45 -3.76 -0.52
C SER A 359 26.28 -4.71 -0.20
N SER A 360 25.51 -4.43 0.86
CA SER A 360 24.29 -5.18 1.20
C SER A 360 23.29 -5.15 0.03
N GLY A 361 22.88 -6.31 -0.47
CA GLY A 361 22.02 -6.44 -1.65
C GLY A 361 22.72 -6.24 -3.00
N SER A 362 24.06 -6.23 -3.04
CA SER A 362 24.84 -6.17 -4.28
C SER A 362 25.59 -7.48 -4.50
N LEU A 363 26.00 -7.77 -5.75
CA LEU A 363 26.83 -8.94 -6.05
C LEU A 363 28.22 -8.76 -5.44
N ILE A 364 28.75 -9.81 -4.83
CA ILE A 364 30.12 -9.86 -4.29
C ILE A 364 30.79 -11.09 -4.85
N LEU A 365 31.91 -10.88 -5.54
CA LEU A 365 32.81 -11.97 -5.91
C LEU A 365 33.86 -12.14 -4.81
N GLN A 366 33.94 -13.34 -4.26
CA GLN A 366 34.98 -13.72 -3.32
C GLN A 366 35.88 -14.78 -3.94
N ASP A 367 37.20 -14.60 -3.84
CA ASP A 367 38.23 -15.58 -4.25
C ASP A 367 39.26 -15.68 -3.12
N GLY A 368 39.17 -16.75 -2.33
CA GLY A 368 39.91 -16.87 -1.07
C GLY A 368 39.48 -15.81 -0.05
N GLU A 369 40.44 -15.04 0.45
CA GLU A 369 40.20 -13.91 1.38
C GLU A 369 39.83 -12.61 0.64
N LYS A 370 40.07 -12.52 -0.67
CA LYS A 370 39.81 -11.31 -1.45
C LYS A 370 38.32 -11.22 -1.79
N ARG A 371 37.76 -10.02 -1.65
CA ARG A 371 36.36 -9.71 -2.01
C ARG A 371 36.31 -8.51 -2.94
N PHE A 372 35.48 -8.61 -3.97
CA PHE A 372 35.24 -7.60 -4.97
C PHE A 372 33.75 -7.32 -5.04
N PHE A 373 33.39 -6.04 -4.94
CA PHE A 373 32.02 -5.62 -4.66
C PHE A 373 31.39 -4.97 -5.89
N GLY A 374 30.19 -5.43 -6.23
CA GLY A 374 29.28 -4.76 -7.14
C GLY A 374 28.66 -3.52 -6.50
N LYS A 375 28.12 -2.66 -7.34
CA LYS A 375 27.51 -1.36 -7.02
C LYS A 375 25.99 -1.37 -7.17
N THR A 376 25.44 -2.26 -7.97
CA THR A 376 24.01 -2.37 -8.26
C THR A 376 23.32 -3.03 -7.09
N LYS A 377 22.24 -2.40 -6.60
CA LYS A 377 21.33 -3.03 -5.64
C LYS A 377 20.36 -3.92 -6.40
N LEU A 378 20.43 -5.20 -6.12
CA LEU A 378 19.53 -6.21 -6.67
C LEU A 378 18.16 -6.02 -6.04
N ALA A 379 17.13 -5.93 -6.87
CA ALA A 379 15.77 -5.81 -6.40
C ALA A 379 15.31 -7.14 -5.81
N LEU A 380 14.61 -7.07 -4.68
CA LEU A 380 14.03 -8.25 -4.06
C LEU A 380 12.83 -8.71 -4.90
N LYS A 381 12.70 -10.02 -5.12
CA LYS A 381 11.64 -10.63 -5.92
C LYS A 381 11.64 -10.24 -7.40
N GLU A 382 12.79 -9.83 -7.96
CA GLU A 382 12.95 -9.60 -9.40
C GLU A 382 13.98 -10.57 -10.02
N TRP A 383 13.84 -10.79 -11.32
CA TRP A 383 14.77 -11.60 -12.11
C TRP A 383 15.94 -10.74 -12.61
N HIS A 384 17.15 -11.25 -12.44
CA HIS A 384 18.39 -10.66 -12.88
C HIS A 384 19.18 -11.66 -13.73
N HIS A 385 19.88 -11.16 -14.74
CA HIS A 385 20.73 -11.97 -15.62
C HIS A 385 22.20 -11.71 -15.34
N VAL A 386 22.98 -12.76 -15.11
CA VAL A 386 24.40 -12.67 -14.81
C VAL A 386 25.22 -13.42 -15.84
N VAL A 387 26.28 -12.77 -16.32
CA VAL A 387 27.33 -13.39 -17.12
C VAL A 387 28.66 -13.22 -16.39
N MET A 388 29.19 -14.30 -15.82
CA MET A 388 30.54 -14.35 -15.26
C MET A 388 31.50 -14.89 -16.31
N SER A 389 32.40 -14.05 -16.81
CA SER A 389 33.32 -14.37 -17.91
C SER A 389 34.77 -14.16 -17.50
N GLN A 390 35.61 -15.18 -17.66
CA GLN A 390 37.02 -15.15 -17.32
C GLN A 390 37.90 -15.01 -18.57
N GLU A 391 38.65 -13.92 -18.62
CA GLU A 391 39.63 -13.59 -19.65
C GLU A 391 41.02 -13.54 -19.00
N GLU A 392 41.90 -14.47 -19.38
CA GLU A 392 43.24 -14.60 -18.77
C GLU A 392 43.17 -14.76 -17.22
N GLU A 393 43.83 -13.88 -16.48
CA GLU A 393 43.82 -13.82 -15.01
C GLU A 393 42.74 -12.88 -14.46
N GLU A 394 41.79 -12.41 -15.28
CA GLU A 394 40.71 -11.51 -14.87
C GLU A 394 39.34 -12.16 -15.05
N VAL A 395 38.42 -11.91 -14.12
CA VAL A 395 36.99 -12.19 -14.30
C VAL A 395 36.18 -10.92 -14.32
N LYS A 396 35.22 -10.91 -15.24
CA LYS A 396 34.26 -9.85 -15.46
C LYS A 396 32.87 -10.42 -15.23
N ILE A 397 32.11 -9.78 -14.35
CA ILE A 397 30.72 -10.11 -14.07
C ILE A 397 29.87 -9.04 -14.71
N TYR A 398 29.07 -9.39 -15.70
CA TYR A 398 28.08 -8.52 -16.31
C TYR A 398 26.71 -8.83 -15.72
N LEU A 399 25.92 -7.80 -15.46
CA LEU A 399 24.58 -7.90 -14.88
C LEU A 399 23.60 -7.21 -15.83
N ASP A 400 22.46 -7.85 -16.06
CA ASP A 400 21.29 -7.35 -16.79
C ASP A 400 21.61 -6.79 -18.20
N GLY A 401 22.55 -7.44 -18.91
CA GLY A 401 22.89 -7.08 -20.29
C GLY A 401 23.71 -5.80 -20.44
N HIS A 402 24.17 -5.20 -19.34
CA HIS A 402 25.03 -4.03 -19.39
C HIS A 402 26.45 -4.39 -19.84
N ILE A 403 26.97 -3.65 -20.82
CA ILE A 403 28.32 -3.84 -21.36
C ILE A 403 29.45 -3.47 -20.38
N ILE A 404 29.15 -2.70 -19.33
CA ILE A 404 30.12 -2.38 -18.28
C ILE A 404 29.98 -3.44 -17.18
N PRO A 405 31.05 -4.19 -16.86
CA PRO A 405 30.99 -5.21 -15.83
C PRO A 405 30.65 -4.58 -14.47
N GLU A 406 29.77 -5.26 -13.75
CA GLU A 406 29.42 -5.03 -12.35
C GLU A 406 30.64 -5.21 -11.44
N VAL A 407 31.44 -6.24 -11.71
CA VAL A 407 32.68 -6.56 -11.01
C VAL A 407 33.74 -6.92 -12.04
N SER A 408 34.93 -6.34 -11.92
CA SER A 408 36.14 -6.72 -12.67
C SER A 408 37.22 -7.01 -11.64
N ALA A 409 37.79 -8.21 -11.66
CA ALA A 409 38.67 -8.65 -10.59
C ALA A 409 39.74 -9.63 -11.09
N PRO A 410 41.00 -9.53 -10.61
CA PRO A 410 41.99 -10.58 -10.83
C PRO A 410 41.56 -11.85 -10.10
N LEU A 411 41.67 -13.00 -10.78
CA LEU A 411 41.39 -14.32 -10.24
C LEU A 411 42.67 -15.12 -10.02
N THR A 412 42.69 -15.87 -8.94
CA THR A 412 43.68 -16.92 -8.73
C THR A 412 43.37 -18.08 -9.69
N PRO A 413 44.37 -18.71 -10.34
CA PRO A 413 44.14 -19.93 -11.10
C PRO A 413 43.48 -21.00 -10.22
N SER A 414 42.41 -21.63 -10.72
CA SER A 414 41.75 -22.76 -10.07
C SER A 414 41.75 -23.94 -11.03
N GLU A 415 42.23 -25.09 -10.56
CA GLU A 415 42.18 -26.36 -11.31
C GLU A 415 40.84 -27.10 -11.11
N SER A 416 39.92 -26.54 -10.31
CA SER A 416 38.63 -27.17 -10.08
C SER A 416 37.77 -27.11 -11.36
N GLU A 417 37.18 -28.25 -11.70
CA GLU A 417 36.20 -28.37 -12.78
C GLU A 417 34.76 -28.45 -12.23
N GLN A 418 34.61 -28.36 -10.90
CA GLN A 418 33.35 -28.50 -10.18
C GLN A 418 32.67 -27.16 -9.95
N TRP A 419 31.43 -27.07 -10.40
CA TRP A 419 30.55 -25.93 -10.22
C TRP A 419 29.40 -26.30 -9.31
N HIS A 420 29.08 -25.39 -8.40
CA HIS A 420 27.84 -25.41 -7.64
C HIS A 420 27.01 -24.17 -8.00
N LEU A 421 25.75 -24.36 -8.35
CA LEU A 421 24.74 -23.30 -8.39
C LEU A 421 24.04 -23.29 -7.04
N GLY A 422 24.11 -22.18 -6.31
CA GLY A 422 24.09 -22.19 -4.86
C GLY A 422 25.51 -22.38 -4.29
N GLY A 423 25.65 -22.38 -2.97
CA GLY A 423 26.94 -22.62 -2.32
C GLY A 423 26.78 -23.06 -0.87
N GLU A 424 27.88 -23.01 -0.11
CA GLU A 424 27.89 -23.38 1.30
C GLU A 424 26.94 -22.52 2.13
N LEU A 425 26.83 -21.23 1.82
CA LEU A 425 25.82 -20.37 2.40
C LEU A 425 24.54 -20.46 1.55
N PRO A 426 23.49 -21.13 2.05
CA PRO A 426 22.34 -21.44 1.20
C PRO A 426 21.53 -20.18 0.88
N VAL A 427 21.10 -20.05 -0.37
CA VAL A 427 20.25 -18.96 -0.85
C VAL A 427 18.82 -19.45 -1.06
N GLU A 428 17.84 -18.58 -0.77
CA GLU A 428 16.44 -18.77 -1.15
C GLU A 428 16.20 -17.94 -2.41
N GLY A 429 16.27 -18.60 -3.55
CA GLY A 429 16.21 -17.93 -4.85
C GLY A 429 15.96 -18.91 -5.98
N ARG A 430 15.52 -18.40 -7.13
CA ARG A 430 15.28 -19.23 -8.32
C ARG A 430 16.40 -19.07 -9.33
N LEU A 431 16.62 -20.11 -10.10
CA LEU A 431 17.58 -20.19 -11.18
C LEU A 431 16.89 -20.64 -12.44
N ASP A 432 17.33 -20.07 -13.55
CA ASP A 432 16.86 -20.44 -14.86
C ASP A 432 17.96 -20.24 -15.92
N GLU A 433 17.84 -20.91 -17.05
CA GLU A 433 18.60 -20.65 -18.27
C GLU A 433 20.13 -20.60 -18.03
N VAL A 434 20.66 -21.64 -17.38
CA VAL A 434 22.06 -21.73 -16.92
C VAL A 434 22.94 -22.37 -17.97
N ALA A 435 23.89 -21.63 -18.56
CA ALA A 435 24.76 -22.11 -19.61
C ALA A 435 26.24 -21.82 -19.33
N TRP A 436 27.10 -22.79 -19.63
CA TRP A 436 28.55 -22.64 -19.57
C TRP A 436 29.16 -22.63 -20.97
N PHE A 437 30.18 -21.81 -21.21
CA PHE A 437 30.86 -21.69 -22.49
C PHE A 437 32.37 -21.83 -22.36
N LYS A 438 33.00 -22.34 -23.41
CA LYS A 438 34.45 -22.56 -23.48
C LYS A 438 35.23 -21.25 -23.65
N GLY A 439 34.69 -20.31 -24.42
CA GLY A 439 35.29 -19.00 -24.67
C GLY A 439 34.88 -17.97 -23.61
N ALA A 440 35.73 -16.97 -23.40
CA ALA A 440 35.38 -15.79 -22.62
C ALA A 440 34.48 -14.88 -23.48
N PHE A 441 33.32 -14.49 -22.97
CA PHE A 441 32.47 -13.50 -23.63
C PHE A 441 33.08 -12.10 -23.54
N SER A 442 33.12 -11.41 -24.67
CA SER A 442 33.33 -9.96 -24.76
C SER A 442 32.15 -9.19 -24.13
N PRO A 443 32.32 -7.91 -23.79
CA PRO A 443 31.22 -7.05 -23.32
C PRO A 443 29.99 -7.06 -24.23
N LYS A 444 30.22 -7.12 -25.55
CA LYS A 444 29.16 -7.13 -26.55
C LYS A 444 28.43 -8.47 -26.57
N GLU A 445 29.14 -9.58 -26.48
CA GLU A 445 28.53 -10.92 -26.42
C GLU A 445 27.73 -11.10 -25.13
N ALA A 446 28.22 -10.60 -23.99
CA ALA A 446 27.47 -10.59 -22.72
C ALA A 446 26.16 -9.79 -22.82
N ALA A 447 26.19 -8.61 -23.48
CA ALA A 447 24.99 -7.82 -23.73
C ALA A 447 24.05 -8.45 -24.77
N GLN A 448 24.59 -9.10 -25.80
CA GLN A 448 23.81 -9.85 -26.80
C GLN A 448 23.10 -11.05 -26.19
N ASN A 449 23.74 -11.74 -25.23
CA ASN A 449 23.13 -12.83 -24.49
C ASN A 449 21.84 -12.36 -23.82
N PHE A 450 21.92 -11.29 -23.01
CA PHE A 450 20.71 -10.69 -22.43
C PHE A 450 19.71 -10.22 -23.49
N SER A 451 20.17 -9.53 -24.54
CA SER A 451 19.29 -8.98 -25.58
C SER A 451 18.54 -10.05 -26.38
N ALA A 452 19.07 -11.27 -26.45
CA ALA A 452 18.38 -12.41 -27.08
C ALA A 452 17.07 -12.76 -26.35
N SER A 453 16.95 -12.41 -25.06
CA SER A 453 15.70 -12.55 -24.30
C SER A 453 14.64 -11.54 -24.74
N ARG A 454 15.03 -10.48 -25.47
CA ARG A 454 14.19 -9.31 -25.79
C ARG A 454 13.62 -8.60 -24.55
N MET A 455 14.08 -8.93 -23.35
CA MET A 455 13.80 -8.15 -22.16
C MET A 455 14.54 -6.82 -22.25
N THR A 456 13.92 -5.77 -21.72
CA THR A 456 14.59 -4.48 -21.62
C THR A 456 15.44 -4.49 -20.35
N PRO A 457 16.73 -4.16 -20.40
CA PRO A 457 17.54 -4.02 -19.19
C PRO A 457 16.83 -3.05 -18.21
N PRO A 458 16.66 -3.41 -16.93
CA PRO A 458 16.25 -2.42 -15.92
C PRO A 458 17.17 -1.21 -15.98
N ALA A 459 16.62 -0.03 -15.73
CA ALA A 459 17.43 1.17 -15.67
C ALA A 459 18.39 1.05 -14.49
N ARG A 460 19.64 0.64 -14.76
CA ARG A 460 20.72 0.91 -13.81
C ARG A 460 20.72 2.42 -13.51
N PRO A 461 21.00 2.85 -12.27
CA PRO A 461 21.44 4.21 -12.06
C PRO A 461 22.54 4.46 -13.09
N ALA A 462 22.30 5.37 -14.02
CA ALA A 462 23.36 5.73 -14.95
C ALA A 462 24.56 6.13 -14.07
N PRO A 463 25.80 5.70 -14.37
CA PRO A 463 26.93 6.45 -13.84
C PRO A 463 26.60 7.91 -14.16
N PRO A 464 26.59 8.78 -13.15
CA PRO A 464 25.89 10.05 -13.24
C PRO A 464 26.46 10.86 -14.40
N ARG A 465 25.77 10.87 -15.55
CA ARG A 465 26.16 11.73 -16.65
C ARG A 465 25.43 13.06 -16.49
N PRO A 466 26.16 14.19 -16.47
CA PRO A 466 25.58 15.44 -16.05
C PRO A 466 24.69 15.99 -17.16
N LYS A 467 23.50 16.48 -16.80
CA LYS A 467 22.93 17.64 -17.51
C LYS A 467 23.72 18.86 -17.06
N TYR A 468 24.78 19.14 -17.80
CA TYR A 468 25.54 20.37 -17.71
C TYR A 468 24.66 21.52 -18.22
N ASP A 469 24.37 22.51 -17.38
CA ASP A 469 24.09 23.85 -17.87
C ASP A 469 25.43 24.62 -17.90
N ARG A 470 26.09 24.62 -19.06
CA ARG A 470 27.41 25.26 -19.24
C ARG A 470 27.34 26.79 -19.15
N GLY A 471 26.15 27.41 -19.15
CA GLY A 471 26.00 28.87 -19.09
C GLY A 471 26.24 29.46 -17.70
N ALA A 472 25.81 28.75 -16.65
CA ALA A 472 25.79 29.26 -15.27
C ALA A 472 27.18 29.22 -14.57
N MET A 473 27.94 28.12 -14.72
CA MET A 473 29.23 27.95 -14.00
C MET A 473 30.41 28.73 -14.62
N ALA A 474 30.29 29.19 -15.86
CA ALA A 474 31.32 29.99 -16.51
C ALA A 474 31.52 31.37 -15.82
N GLY A 475 30.44 31.95 -15.28
CA GLY A 475 30.50 33.18 -14.49
C GLY A 475 31.24 32.99 -13.16
N TYR A 476 30.91 31.91 -12.45
CA TYR A 476 31.58 31.50 -11.21
C TYR A 476 33.09 31.30 -11.40
N GLN A 477 33.48 30.47 -12.38
CA GLN A 477 34.89 30.21 -12.69
C GLN A 477 35.65 31.50 -13.02
N LYS A 478 35.05 32.40 -13.81
CA LYS A 478 35.65 33.70 -14.12
C LYS A 478 35.84 34.57 -12.88
N SER A 479 34.87 34.58 -11.97
CA SER A 479 34.93 35.37 -10.74
C SER A 479 35.98 34.83 -9.77
N VAL A 480 36.03 33.51 -9.57
CA VAL A 480 37.03 32.86 -8.72
C VAL A 480 38.45 33.08 -9.26
N LEU A 481 38.67 32.89 -10.57
CA LEU A 481 39.98 33.14 -11.19
C LEU A 481 40.41 34.61 -11.10
N ALA A 482 39.48 35.56 -11.14
CA ALA A 482 39.77 36.98 -10.94
C ALA A 482 40.29 37.30 -9.53
N SER A 483 39.89 36.50 -8.53
CA SER A 483 40.36 36.59 -7.14
C SER A 483 41.70 35.89 -6.89
N GLN A 484 42.35 35.36 -7.94
CA GLN A 484 43.71 34.82 -7.95
C GLN A 484 43.96 33.72 -6.89
N PRO A 485 43.32 32.53 -7.01
CA PRO A 485 43.58 31.42 -6.10
C PRO A 485 44.98 30.84 -6.29
N SER A 486 45.65 30.49 -5.18
CA SER A 486 46.94 29.80 -5.18
C SER A 486 46.80 28.36 -5.74
N VAL A 487 45.64 27.73 -5.55
CA VAL A 487 45.27 26.46 -6.18
C VAL A 487 43.82 26.47 -6.65
N TRP A 488 43.59 26.07 -7.90
CA TRP A 488 42.26 25.95 -8.51
C TRP A 488 42.05 24.56 -9.13
N ILE A 489 40.90 23.95 -8.86
CA ILE A 489 40.54 22.61 -9.34
C ILE A 489 39.12 22.65 -9.93
N GLU A 490 39.02 22.74 -11.27
CA GLU A 490 37.75 22.89 -12.04
C GLU A 490 36.87 21.65 -12.05
N HIS A 491 37.47 20.48 -11.81
CA HIS A 491 36.76 19.23 -11.67
C HIS A 491 37.20 18.60 -10.35
N GLY A 492 36.59 19.06 -9.25
CA GLY A 492 36.61 18.29 -8.02
C GLY A 492 36.07 16.91 -8.34
N ASN A 493 36.84 15.86 -8.09
CA ASN A 493 36.51 14.47 -8.44
C ASN A 493 35.02 14.15 -8.20
N GLU A 494 34.46 13.27 -9.05
CA GLU A 494 33.31 12.45 -8.66
C GLU A 494 33.70 11.65 -7.40
N ALA A 495 33.58 12.27 -6.23
CA ALA A 495 33.99 11.68 -4.97
C ALA A 495 32.94 10.66 -4.51
N SER A 496 32.77 9.58 -5.27
CA SER A 496 32.31 8.34 -4.68
C SER A 496 33.46 7.79 -3.82
N GLN A 497 33.50 8.21 -2.55
CA GLN A 497 34.22 7.59 -1.43
C GLN A 497 35.75 7.65 -1.42
N GLN A 498 36.38 8.52 -2.21
CA GLN A 498 37.84 8.73 -2.15
C GLN A 498 38.18 10.13 -1.61
N ARG A 499 38.94 10.16 -0.51
CA ARG A 499 39.55 11.39 0.03
C ARG A 499 40.77 11.76 -0.83
N VAL A 500 40.78 12.98 -1.36
CA VAL A 500 41.91 13.50 -2.17
C VAL A 500 42.92 14.14 -1.24
N GLN A 501 44.21 13.84 -1.42
CA GLN A 501 45.32 14.49 -0.72
C GLN A 501 46.13 15.34 -1.71
N LYS A 502 46.51 16.55 -1.31
CA LYS A 502 47.41 17.41 -2.08
C LYS A 502 48.42 18.07 -1.16
N LYS A 503 49.68 18.12 -1.60
CA LYS A 503 50.75 18.88 -0.93
C LYS A 503 50.88 20.24 -1.60
N ILE A 504 50.76 21.30 -0.82
CA ILE A 504 50.79 22.68 -1.28
C ILE A 504 51.71 23.46 -0.33
N GLU A 505 52.86 23.88 -0.84
CA GLU A 505 53.86 24.64 -0.09
C GLU A 505 53.53 26.15 -0.09
N GLY A 506 54.01 26.89 0.91
CA GLY A 506 53.88 28.35 0.95
C GLY A 506 52.53 28.89 1.43
N ILE A 507 51.70 28.07 2.08
CA ILE A 507 50.45 28.50 2.71
C ILE A 507 50.65 28.54 4.23
N ASP A 508 50.58 29.72 4.82
CA ASP A 508 50.68 29.94 6.26
C ASP A 508 49.30 29.76 6.95
N ASP A 509 49.13 30.26 8.19
CA ASP A 509 47.86 30.21 8.94
C ASP A 509 46.88 31.33 8.58
N VAL A 510 47.10 31.96 7.44
CA VAL A 510 46.14 32.86 6.81
C VAL A 510 45.78 32.25 5.47
N TYR A 511 44.59 31.65 5.37
CA TYR A 511 44.15 31.00 4.14
C TYR A 511 42.63 30.96 4.01
N THR A 512 42.15 30.83 2.78
CA THR A 512 40.73 30.56 2.48
C THR A 512 40.63 29.31 1.64
N VAL A 513 39.75 28.38 2.01
CA VAL A 513 39.32 27.27 1.15
C VAL A 513 37.85 27.46 0.77
N GLU A 514 37.55 27.36 -0.52
CA GLU A 514 36.23 27.60 -1.10
C GLU A 514 35.85 26.48 -2.06
N PHE A 515 34.62 25.98 -1.99
CA PHE A 515 34.14 24.90 -2.86
C PHE A 515 32.61 24.75 -2.83
N TRP A 516 32.09 24.01 -3.82
CA TRP A 516 30.73 23.48 -3.81
C TRP A 516 30.69 22.06 -3.26
N VAL A 517 29.69 21.75 -2.44
CA VAL A 517 29.49 20.43 -1.83
C VAL A 517 28.06 19.94 -1.97
N ARG A 518 27.88 18.64 -2.19
CA ARG A 518 26.60 17.94 -2.14
C ARG A 518 26.73 16.67 -1.32
N ASN A 519 26.33 16.72 -0.04
CA ASN A 519 26.27 15.55 0.82
C ASN A 519 25.08 14.65 0.41
N GLN A 520 25.27 13.35 0.21
CA GLN A 520 24.19 12.43 -0.15
C GLN A 520 23.68 11.61 1.04
N LEU A 521 24.46 11.57 2.12
CA LEU A 521 24.06 10.87 3.34
C LEU A 521 23.00 11.65 4.13
N PRO A 522 21.95 10.98 4.64
CA PRO A 522 21.08 11.58 5.64
C PRO A 522 21.83 12.07 6.88
N ASN A 523 21.37 13.17 7.47
CA ASN A 523 22.05 13.92 8.53
C ASN A 523 22.27 13.16 9.85
N GLN A 524 21.69 11.97 10.01
CA GLN A 524 21.80 11.14 11.23
C GLN A 524 22.39 9.75 10.97
N THR A 525 22.90 9.47 9.77
CA THR A 525 23.37 8.11 9.42
C THR A 525 24.60 7.67 10.21
N ARG A 526 25.44 8.60 10.69
CA ARG A 526 26.66 8.29 11.46
C ARG A 526 27.09 9.46 12.36
N PRO A 527 28.03 9.28 13.32
CA PRO A 527 28.41 10.30 14.30
C PRO A 527 28.79 11.67 13.71
N VAL A 528 29.55 11.68 12.61
CA VAL A 528 29.84 12.86 11.78
C VAL A 528 29.50 12.50 10.34
N THR A 529 28.55 13.21 9.74
CA THR A 529 28.00 12.87 8.43
C THR A 529 29.05 12.94 7.33
N ALA A 530 29.97 13.90 7.35
CA ALA A 530 31.16 13.91 6.50
C ALA A 530 32.19 14.93 6.96
N TYR A 531 33.48 14.70 6.72
CA TYR A 531 34.48 15.77 6.66
C TYR A 531 34.72 16.19 5.20
N LEU A 532 34.65 17.48 4.94
CA LEU A 532 34.67 18.08 3.61
C LEU A 532 36.06 18.58 3.24
N PHE A 533 36.74 19.22 4.20
CA PHE A 533 38.09 19.73 4.07
C PHE A 533 38.87 19.42 5.35
N SER A 534 40.15 19.10 5.20
CA SER A 534 41.05 18.84 6.32
C SER A 534 42.47 19.34 6.02
N ARG A 535 43.14 19.92 7.01
CA ARG A 535 44.57 20.25 6.99
C ARG A 535 45.22 19.66 8.24
N GLY A 536 46.15 18.72 8.09
CA GLY A 536 46.76 18.01 9.23
C GLY A 536 47.68 16.88 8.80
N LEU A 537 48.29 16.16 9.75
CA LEU A 537 49.19 15.04 9.44
C LEU A 537 48.40 13.81 8.96
N ASP A 538 48.77 13.22 7.83
CA ASP A 538 48.06 12.06 7.27
C ASP A 538 48.14 10.83 8.20
N GLY A 539 47.00 10.17 8.42
CA GLY A 539 46.91 8.89 9.12
C GLY A 539 47.14 8.94 10.64
N MET A 540 47.35 10.12 11.24
CA MET A 540 47.53 10.24 12.68
C MET A 540 46.21 10.03 13.42
N LYS A 541 46.16 9.06 14.34
CA LYS A 541 44.94 8.70 15.10
C LYS A 541 44.32 9.86 15.88
N GLU A 542 45.14 10.77 16.38
CA GLU A 542 44.64 11.97 17.08
C GLU A 542 44.02 12.98 16.13
N ALA A 543 44.30 12.88 14.81
CA ALA A 543 43.78 13.75 13.78
C ALA A 543 43.90 15.23 14.15
N GLU A 544 45.03 15.66 14.70
CA GLU A 544 45.26 17.09 14.95
C GLU A 544 45.35 17.82 13.60
N GLY A 545 44.59 18.89 13.45
CA GLY A 545 44.37 19.54 12.17
C GLY A 545 43.14 20.45 12.17
N ASP A 546 42.95 21.24 11.13
CA ASP A 546 41.69 21.93 10.88
C ASP A 546 40.77 21.03 10.06
N HIS A 547 39.58 20.69 10.56
CA HIS A 547 38.66 19.78 9.89
C HIS A 547 37.26 20.38 9.75
N LEU A 548 36.93 20.87 8.56
CA LEU A 548 35.59 21.31 8.21
C LEU A 548 34.73 20.10 7.82
N GLY A 549 33.59 19.92 8.48
CA GLY A 549 32.69 18.79 8.26
C GLY A 549 31.23 19.14 8.46
N ILE A 550 30.38 18.12 8.39
CA ILE A 550 28.95 18.15 8.66
C ILE A 550 28.69 17.20 9.84
N GLY A 551 28.12 17.73 10.91
CA GLY A 551 27.76 16.96 12.10
C GLY A 551 26.73 15.87 11.79
N GLY A 552 26.64 14.89 12.69
CA GLY A 552 25.87 13.67 12.50
C GLY A 552 25.10 13.27 13.76
N SER A 553 24.82 11.98 13.91
CA SER A 553 24.04 11.44 15.04
C SER A 553 24.65 11.68 16.41
N HIS A 554 25.94 12.00 16.49
CA HIS A 554 26.60 12.30 17.75
C HIS A 554 26.42 13.75 18.19
N LEU A 555 26.59 14.71 17.27
CA LEU A 555 26.46 16.13 17.55
C LEU A 555 26.23 16.94 16.26
N ALA A 556 25.44 18.02 16.38
CA ALA A 556 25.20 18.99 15.31
C ALA A 556 24.72 18.35 13.99
N ALA A 557 23.80 17.38 14.08
CA ALA A 557 23.25 16.64 12.95
C ALA A 557 22.89 17.55 11.77
N GLY A 558 23.53 17.34 10.63
CA GLY A 558 23.31 18.11 9.41
C GLY A 558 23.91 19.51 9.38
N LYS A 559 24.50 20.01 10.47
CA LYS A 559 25.08 21.37 10.54
C LYS A 559 26.58 21.35 10.30
N LEU A 560 27.13 22.46 9.81
CA LEU A 560 28.59 22.57 9.63
C LEU A 560 29.31 22.48 10.98
N ILE A 561 30.48 21.86 10.98
CA ILE A 561 31.38 21.81 12.13
C ILE A 561 32.81 22.11 11.69
N VAL A 562 33.60 22.77 12.55
CA VAL A 562 35.06 22.81 12.43
C VAL A 562 35.64 22.16 13.67
N PHE A 563 36.32 21.04 13.49
CA PHE A 563 36.92 20.25 14.56
C PHE A 563 38.44 20.29 14.47
N GLN A 564 39.12 20.30 15.61
CA GLN A 564 40.57 20.55 15.66
C GLN A 564 41.46 19.35 16.01
N GLY A 565 40.85 18.19 16.25
CA GLY A 565 41.56 16.96 16.60
C GLY A 565 41.10 16.37 17.92
N ASN A 566 41.29 15.07 18.05
CA ASN A 566 40.77 14.26 19.15
C ASN A 566 41.44 14.58 20.48
N ARG A 567 42.70 15.07 20.48
CA ARG A 567 43.41 15.45 21.71
C ARG A 567 43.09 16.87 22.13
N SER A 568 43.10 17.81 21.18
CA SER A 568 42.81 19.22 21.47
C SER A 568 41.33 19.49 21.72
N GLY A 569 40.43 18.71 21.09
CA GLY A 569 38.99 18.71 21.38
C GLY A 569 38.23 19.98 20.95
N GLY A 570 38.90 20.95 20.32
CA GLY A 570 38.28 22.19 19.84
C GLY A 570 37.23 21.92 18.77
N LEU A 571 36.02 22.44 18.98
CA LEU A 571 34.89 22.28 18.07
C LEU A 571 34.10 23.59 17.96
N LEU A 572 33.90 24.05 16.73
CA LEU A 572 32.92 25.08 16.40
C LEU A 572 31.77 24.44 15.60
N THR A 573 30.54 24.89 15.82
CA THR A 573 29.33 24.36 15.20
C THR A 573 28.52 25.49 14.57
N GLY A 574 28.05 25.28 13.35
CA GLY A 574 27.05 26.14 12.71
C GLY A 574 25.65 25.91 13.24
N VAL A 575 24.70 26.69 12.74
CA VAL A 575 23.29 26.72 13.14
C VAL A 575 22.35 26.18 12.05
N THR A 576 22.73 26.32 10.78
CA THR A 576 21.97 25.93 9.60
C THR A 576 22.14 24.44 9.32
N GLU A 577 21.02 23.72 9.24
CA GLU A 577 21.00 22.34 8.77
C GLU A 577 21.11 22.30 7.24
N LEU A 578 22.07 21.54 6.74
CA LEU A 578 22.27 21.30 5.32
C LEU A 578 21.36 20.17 4.86
N GLU A 579 20.65 20.41 3.76
CA GLU A 579 19.73 19.42 3.20
C GLU A 579 20.53 18.33 2.45
N PRO A 580 20.34 17.04 2.78
CA PRO A 580 20.94 15.96 2.01
C PRO A 580 20.49 16.02 0.54
N ASN A 581 21.40 15.69 -0.37
CA ASN A 581 21.23 15.73 -1.81
C ASN A 581 21.06 17.13 -2.42
N SER A 582 21.37 18.21 -1.70
CA SER A 582 21.41 19.59 -2.21
C SER A 582 22.84 20.13 -2.36
N TRP A 583 23.08 20.99 -3.35
CA TRP A 583 24.38 21.67 -3.53
C TRP A 583 24.46 22.91 -2.64
N HIS A 584 25.60 23.07 -1.95
CA HIS A 584 25.91 24.20 -1.09
C HIS A 584 27.28 24.76 -1.42
N HIS A 585 27.42 26.08 -1.39
CA HIS A 585 28.69 26.77 -1.52
C HIS A 585 29.27 27.05 -0.14
N LEU A 586 30.54 26.72 0.09
CA LEU A 586 31.22 26.91 1.36
C LEU A 586 32.53 27.66 1.15
N ALA A 587 32.82 28.60 2.06
CA ALA A 587 34.13 29.23 2.16
C ALA A 587 34.59 29.25 3.62
N MET A 588 35.67 28.56 3.96
CA MET A 588 36.29 28.61 5.28
C MET A 588 37.55 29.47 5.23
N ILE A 589 37.59 30.47 6.11
CA ILE A 589 38.71 31.39 6.31
C ILE A 589 39.39 31.05 7.64
N ARG A 590 40.70 30.92 7.60
CA ARG A 590 41.59 30.85 8.76
C ARG A 590 42.43 32.12 8.81
N GLU A 591 42.45 32.81 9.94
CA GLU A 591 43.31 33.96 10.22
C GLU A 591 43.93 33.82 11.61
N GLY A 592 45.11 33.20 11.69
CA GLY A 592 45.75 32.88 12.97
C GLY A 592 44.91 31.88 13.76
N GLU A 593 44.35 32.28 14.90
CA GLU A 593 43.45 31.44 15.69
C GLU A 593 41.96 31.61 15.32
N ARG A 594 41.58 32.66 14.57
CA ARG A 594 40.18 32.88 14.21
C ARG A 594 39.80 32.04 12.98
N VAL A 595 38.67 31.35 13.07
CA VAL A 595 38.07 30.57 12.00
C VAL A 595 36.69 31.11 11.69
N ARG A 596 36.44 31.39 10.40
CA ARG A 596 35.12 31.75 9.88
C ARG A 596 34.69 30.82 8.77
N VAL A 597 33.42 30.44 8.72
CA VAL A 597 32.86 29.64 7.63
C VAL A 597 31.63 30.34 7.09
N TYR A 598 31.59 30.60 5.79
CA TYR A 598 30.45 31.20 5.10
C TYR A 598 29.71 30.13 4.29
N LEU A 599 28.39 30.18 4.33
CA LEU A 599 27.49 29.26 3.65
C LEU A 599 26.68 30.01 2.60
N ASN A 600 26.69 29.55 1.36
CA ASN A 600 25.91 30.06 0.24
C ASN A 600 26.05 31.58 0.01
N GLY A 601 27.27 32.11 0.17
CA GLY A 601 27.57 33.53 -0.09
C GLY A 601 26.92 34.53 0.86
N ARG A 602 26.37 34.08 2.00
CA ARG A 602 25.75 34.95 3.03
C ARG A 602 26.74 36.00 3.55
N SER A 603 26.26 37.22 3.80
CA SER A 603 27.07 38.33 4.33
C SER A 603 27.58 38.09 5.75
N GLU A 604 26.89 37.25 6.53
CA GLU A 604 27.31 36.85 7.88
C GLU A 604 27.86 35.42 7.87
N PRO A 605 28.93 35.15 8.64
CA PRO A 605 29.51 33.82 8.73
C PRO A 605 28.58 32.86 9.49
N GLU A 606 28.46 31.64 8.97
CA GLU A 606 27.76 30.51 9.57
C GLU A 606 28.48 29.99 10.84
N ILE A 607 29.81 30.10 10.86
CA ILE A 607 30.66 29.84 12.03
C ILE A 607 31.63 31.01 12.16
N ASP A 608 31.78 31.59 13.36
CA ASP A 608 32.82 32.57 13.68
C ASP A 608 33.31 32.33 15.11
N GLY A 609 34.57 31.90 15.25
CA GLY A 609 35.13 31.56 16.55
C GLY A 609 36.64 31.39 16.53
N THR A 610 37.22 31.04 17.68
CA THR A 610 38.67 30.89 17.86
C THR A 610 39.04 29.43 18.11
N LEU A 611 40.00 28.90 17.36
CA LEU A 611 40.56 27.54 17.46
C LEU A 611 42.10 27.61 17.33
N ALA A 612 42.86 27.17 18.34
CA ALA A 612 44.32 27.28 18.38
C ALA A 612 45.01 26.25 17.48
N ARG A 613 45.96 26.61 16.62
CA ARG A 613 46.55 25.67 15.63
C ARG A 613 47.14 24.41 16.28
N THR A 614 46.83 23.23 15.71
CA THR A 614 47.29 21.93 16.24
C THR A 614 48.18 21.12 15.28
N TYR A 615 48.51 21.69 14.12
CA TYR A 615 49.46 21.13 13.15
C TYR A 615 50.74 21.98 13.06
N PRO A 616 51.86 21.41 12.55
CA PRO A 616 53.13 22.14 12.42
C PRO A 616 53.00 23.42 11.58
N ASP A 617 53.83 24.43 11.89
CA ASP A 617 53.94 25.65 11.07
C ASP A 617 54.27 25.30 9.62
N GLY A 618 53.58 25.93 8.66
CA GLY A 618 53.80 25.71 7.23
C GLY A 618 53.43 24.31 6.73
N HIS A 619 52.63 23.53 7.48
CA HIS A 619 52.28 22.16 7.10
C HIS A 619 51.56 22.11 5.75
N PRO A 620 52.09 21.39 4.73
CA PRO A 620 51.63 21.53 3.36
C PRO A 620 50.51 20.55 2.96
N GLU A 621 50.04 19.68 3.87
CA GLU A 621 49.08 18.62 3.49
C GLU A 621 47.62 19.05 3.69
N PHE A 622 46.89 19.04 2.58
CA PHE A 622 45.46 19.33 2.51
C PHE A 622 44.70 18.12 1.99
N PHE A 623 43.52 17.91 2.54
CA PHE A 623 42.63 16.83 2.17
C PHE A 623 41.23 17.35 1.86
N LEU A 624 40.60 16.72 0.87
CA LEU A 624 39.24 17.01 0.43
C LEU A 624 38.41 15.73 0.49
N GLY A 625 37.18 15.85 0.96
CA GLY A 625 36.24 14.73 1.08
C GLY A 625 36.55 13.73 2.19
N GLY A 626 37.34 14.12 3.20
CA GLY A 626 37.56 13.31 4.40
C GLY A 626 38.60 13.91 5.34
N ARG A 627 38.61 13.46 6.60
CA ARG A 627 39.55 13.92 7.63
C ARG A 627 40.97 13.40 7.39
N SER A 628 41.99 14.01 7.99
CA SER A 628 43.41 13.61 7.87
C SER A 628 43.67 12.15 8.28
N ASP A 629 42.86 11.56 9.15
CA ASP A 629 42.90 10.16 9.57
C ASP A 629 41.97 9.22 8.78
N ARG A 630 41.35 9.73 7.69
CA ARG A 630 40.33 9.05 6.87
C ARG A 630 39.01 8.81 7.59
N PHE A 631 38.77 9.42 8.75
CA PHE A 631 37.49 9.31 9.44
C PHE A 631 36.38 10.07 8.70
N SER A 632 35.21 9.44 8.55
CA SER A 632 33.98 9.99 7.97
C SER A 632 34.18 10.66 6.60
N ILE A 633 34.58 9.87 5.61
CA ILE A 633 34.78 10.28 4.20
C ILE A 633 33.46 10.74 3.58
N LEU A 634 33.46 11.86 2.86
CA LEU A 634 32.28 12.39 2.18
C LEU A 634 31.70 11.35 1.20
N GLU A 635 30.45 10.99 1.46
CA GLU A 635 29.58 10.29 0.51
C GLU A 635 28.71 11.34 -0.16
N GLY A 636 29.22 11.86 -1.28
CA GLY A 636 28.67 13.06 -1.88
C GLY A 636 29.50 13.55 -3.05
N ARG A 637 29.45 14.85 -3.34
CA ARG A 637 30.28 15.47 -4.37
C ARG A 637 30.91 16.74 -3.85
N LEU A 638 32.15 16.99 -4.25
CA LEU A 638 32.80 18.29 -4.17
C LEU A 638 33.05 18.78 -5.58
N ASP A 639 32.90 20.08 -5.81
CA ASP A 639 33.16 20.67 -7.10
C ASP A 639 33.81 22.04 -6.95
N HIS A 640 34.59 22.44 -7.96
CA HIS A 640 35.22 23.75 -8.09
C HIS A 640 35.92 24.22 -6.81
N VAL A 641 37.01 23.54 -6.44
CA VAL A 641 37.75 23.82 -5.20
C VAL A 641 38.83 24.87 -5.46
N ALA A 642 38.78 25.97 -4.71
CA ALA A 642 39.78 27.03 -4.67
C ALA A 642 40.45 27.09 -3.30
N LEU A 643 41.77 27.30 -3.29
CA LEU A 643 42.54 27.59 -2.09
C LEU A 643 43.35 28.86 -2.31
N TYR A 644 43.29 29.76 -1.35
CA TYR A 644 43.95 31.06 -1.35
C TYR A 644 44.89 31.13 -0.15
N ASP A 645 46.09 31.65 -0.35
CA ASP A 645 47.10 31.97 0.68
C ASP A 645 46.79 33.28 1.46
N ARG A 646 45.54 33.73 1.39
CA ARG A 646 45.02 34.94 2.04
C ARG A 646 43.57 34.75 2.50
N ALA A 647 43.11 35.63 3.39
CA ALA A 647 41.70 35.75 3.71
C ALA A 647 40.96 36.47 2.56
N LEU A 648 39.88 35.85 2.05
CA LEU A 648 38.96 36.52 1.14
C LEU A 648 38.06 37.49 1.91
N SER A 649 37.73 38.62 1.29
CA SER A 649 36.67 39.52 1.76
C SER A 649 35.28 38.90 1.53
N ILE A 650 34.30 39.34 2.31
CA ILE A 650 32.91 38.89 2.12
C ILE A 650 32.39 39.28 0.73
N ALA A 651 32.78 40.43 0.20
CA ALA A 651 32.39 40.86 -1.14
C ALA A 651 32.90 39.91 -2.24
N GLU A 652 34.12 39.37 -2.08
CA GLU A 652 34.64 38.33 -2.98
C GLU A 652 33.83 37.04 -2.85
N ILE A 653 33.58 36.53 -1.64
CA ILE A 653 32.84 35.28 -1.42
C ILE A 653 31.38 35.36 -1.91
N SER A 654 30.67 36.45 -1.61
CA SER A 654 29.31 36.69 -2.10
C SER A 654 29.31 36.88 -3.62
N GLY A 655 30.26 37.63 -4.16
CA GLY A 655 30.41 37.84 -5.60
C GLY A 655 30.69 36.54 -6.38
N HIS A 656 31.50 35.64 -5.81
CA HIS A 656 31.71 34.30 -6.38
C HIS A 656 30.38 33.55 -6.45
N TYR A 657 29.65 33.43 -5.34
CA TYR A 657 28.36 32.73 -5.30
C TYR A 657 27.31 33.32 -6.26
N GLU A 658 27.16 34.65 -6.30
CA GLU A 658 26.22 35.35 -7.18
C GLU A 658 26.54 35.17 -8.67
N ALA A 659 27.82 35.01 -9.02
CA ALA A 659 28.26 34.81 -10.41
C ALA A 659 27.80 33.48 -11.03
N VAL A 660 27.27 32.54 -10.24
CA VAL A 660 26.60 31.33 -10.74
C VAL A 660 25.26 31.66 -11.41
N ASN A 661 24.67 32.83 -11.11
CA ASN A 661 23.41 33.31 -11.67
C ASN A 661 22.28 32.26 -11.55
N LEU A 662 22.22 31.59 -10.40
CA LEU A 662 21.18 30.62 -10.10
C LEU A 662 19.84 31.36 -10.16
N LEU A 663 19.04 31.10 -11.20
CA LEU A 663 17.63 31.50 -11.20
C LEU A 663 17.03 30.99 -9.90
N PRO A 664 16.27 31.80 -9.13
CA PRO A 664 15.60 31.31 -7.95
C PRO A 664 14.68 30.18 -8.39
N ARG A 665 15.12 28.94 -8.14
CA ARG A 665 14.22 27.81 -8.05
C ARG A 665 13.35 28.15 -6.86
N GLU A 666 12.04 28.27 -7.07
CA GLU A 666 11.08 28.33 -5.97
C GLU A 666 11.45 27.20 -5.00
N LYS A 667 12.00 27.62 -3.87
CA LYS A 667 12.66 26.77 -2.92
C LYS A 667 11.58 26.22 -1.99
N ASN A 668 10.72 25.36 -2.53
CA ASN A 668 9.92 24.46 -1.71
C ASN A 668 10.84 23.34 -1.25
N LEU A 669 11.59 23.59 -0.18
CA LEU A 669 12.20 22.62 0.75
C LEU A 669 12.92 23.43 1.84
N GLU A 670 12.17 24.29 2.54
CA GLU A 670 12.29 24.22 3.98
C GLU A 670 11.53 22.95 4.39
N GLU A 671 12.12 22.12 5.26
CA GLU A 671 11.32 21.61 6.38
C GLU A 671 10.81 22.85 7.13
N SER A 672 9.80 23.51 6.57
CA SER A 672 9.15 24.58 7.26
C SER A 672 8.29 23.88 8.30
N ASN A 673 8.49 24.27 9.55
CA ASN A 673 7.32 24.83 10.20
C ASN A 673 6.78 25.91 9.25
N SER A 674 6.04 25.52 8.20
CA SER A 674 5.33 26.48 7.37
C SER A 674 4.43 27.11 8.37
N ASP A 675 4.62 28.41 8.59
CA ASP A 675 3.64 29.11 9.38
C ASP A 675 2.29 28.95 8.67
N ALA A 676 1.23 28.95 9.48
CA ALA A 676 -0.12 28.96 8.95
C ALA A 676 -0.24 30.07 7.90
N LEU A 677 -0.58 29.73 6.66
CA LEU A 677 -0.91 30.71 5.63
C LEU A 677 -2.08 31.58 6.09
N SER A 678 -2.19 32.81 5.56
CA SER A 678 -3.39 33.61 5.76
C SER A 678 -4.61 32.91 5.11
N PRO A 679 -5.86 33.22 5.53
CA PRO A 679 -7.04 32.65 4.88
C PRO A 679 -7.08 32.87 3.37
N GLN A 680 -6.61 34.02 2.88
CA GLN A 680 -6.61 34.35 1.46
C GLN A 680 -5.50 33.62 0.68
N ASP A 681 -4.32 33.44 1.29
CA ASP A 681 -3.22 32.72 0.65
C ASP A 681 -3.55 31.22 0.54
N ALA A 682 -4.14 30.64 1.59
CA ALA A 682 -4.57 29.24 1.52
C ALA A 682 -5.74 29.06 0.55
N LEU A 683 -6.68 30.00 0.46
CA LEU A 683 -7.72 29.97 -0.59
C LEU A 683 -7.08 29.93 -1.98
N SER A 684 -6.02 30.70 -2.19
CA SER A 684 -5.30 30.77 -3.47
C SER A 684 -4.48 29.50 -3.76
N SER A 685 -4.14 28.72 -2.74
CA SER A 685 -3.43 27.43 -2.85
C SER A 685 -4.34 26.24 -3.14
N ILE A 686 -5.68 26.45 -3.17
CA ILE A 686 -6.65 25.39 -3.42
C ILE A 686 -6.98 25.30 -4.90
N HIS A 687 -6.88 24.07 -5.41
CA HIS A 687 -7.30 23.69 -6.74
C HIS A 687 -8.70 23.08 -6.73
N VAL A 688 -9.53 23.52 -7.68
CA VAL A 688 -10.81 22.89 -8.05
C VAL A 688 -10.82 22.67 -9.58
N PRO A 689 -11.58 21.69 -10.11
CA PRO A 689 -11.62 21.44 -11.55
C PRO A 689 -12.05 22.66 -12.36
N GLU A 690 -11.66 22.68 -13.64
CA GLU A 690 -12.11 23.69 -14.58
C GLU A 690 -13.65 23.75 -14.64
N GLY A 691 -14.19 24.97 -14.68
CA GLY A 691 -15.63 25.22 -14.62
C GLY A 691 -16.18 25.44 -13.22
N TYR A 692 -15.38 25.29 -12.16
CA TYR A 692 -15.75 25.62 -10.78
C TYR A 692 -14.93 26.78 -10.23
N ARG A 693 -15.46 27.43 -9.20
CA ARG A 693 -14.76 28.40 -8.35
C ARG A 693 -14.95 28.05 -6.88
N ILE A 694 -14.00 28.48 -6.06
CA ILE A 694 -14.02 28.32 -4.61
C ILE A 694 -14.07 29.68 -3.93
N GLU A 695 -14.85 29.77 -2.87
CA GLU A 695 -15.00 30.98 -2.05
C GLU A 695 -14.77 30.64 -0.58
N LEU A 696 -14.05 31.52 0.14
CA LEU A 696 -13.93 31.46 1.59
C LEU A 696 -15.19 32.03 2.23
N VAL A 697 -15.85 31.24 3.09
CA VAL A 697 -17.10 31.61 3.74
C VAL A 697 -16.86 32.13 5.16
N ALA A 698 -16.03 31.43 5.92
CA ALA A 698 -15.65 31.80 7.27
C ALA A 698 -14.24 31.31 7.57
N SER A 699 -13.51 32.07 8.39
CA SER A 699 -12.18 31.72 8.89
C SER A 699 -12.01 32.18 10.34
N GLU A 700 -10.87 31.87 10.94
CA GLU A 700 -10.42 32.57 12.14
C GLU A 700 -10.51 34.11 11.99
N PRO A 701 -10.87 34.85 13.06
CA PRO A 701 -11.18 34.40 14.41
C PRO A 701 -12.64 33.94 14.63
N LEU A 702 -13.51 33.99 13.61
CA LEU A 702 -14.93 33.65 13.73
C LEU A 702 -15.14 32.19 14.11
N ILE A 703 -14.28 31.31 13.59
CA ILE A 703 -14.26 29.87 13.86
C ILE A 703 -12.83 29.39 14.14
N LYS A 704 -12.69 28.31 14.91
CA LYS A 704 -11.44 27.56 15.10
C LYS A 704 -11.74 26.09 15.37
N ASP A 705 -10.95 25.19 14.78
CA ASP A 705 -11.13 23.74 14.83
C ASP A 705 -12.52 23.24 14.43
N PRO A 706 -13.13 23.76 13.34
CA PRO A 706 -14.44 23.28 12.93
C PRO A 706 -14.34 21.83 12.45
N VAL A 707 -15.29 20.99 12.86
CA VAL A 707 -15.33 19.56 12.46
C VAL A 707 -16.67 19.13 11.90
N ALA A 708 -17.74 19.86 12.21
CA ALA A 708 -19.06 19.59 11.66
C ALA A 708 -19.91 20.86 11.58
N ILE A 709 -20.76 20.93 10.55
CA ILE A 709 -21.70 22.04 10.34
C ILE A 709 -23.12 21.55 10.02
N ASP A 710 -24.11 22.38 10.35
CA ASP A 710 -25.50 22.24 9.92
C ASP A 710 -26.21 23.59 9.85
N TRP A 711 -27.32 23.69 9.10
CA TRP A 711 -28.08 24.94 8.95
C TRP A 711 -29.37 24.92 9.76
N GLY A 712 -29.58 25.98 10.54
CA GLY A 712 -30.86 26.26 11.16
C GLY A 712 -31.92 26.61 10.13
N ALA A 713 -33.20 26.43 10.49
CA ALA A 713 -34.31 26.85 9.64
C ALA A 713 -34.34 28.38 9.43
N ASP A 714 -33.66 29.14 10.28
CA ASP A 714 -33.49 30.59 10.23
C ASP A 714 -32.28 31.04 9.40
N GLY A 715 -31.57 30.11 8.73
CA GLY A 715 -30.41 30.39 7.89
C GLY A 715 -29.07 30.43 8.63
N LYS A 716 -29.08 30.36 9.97
CA LYS A 716 -27.83 30.34 10.77
C LYS A 716 -27.01 29.10 10.49
N LEU A 717 -25.69 29.27 10.38
CA LEU A 717 -24.75 28.18 10.23
C LEU A 717 -24.24 27.75 11.62
N TRP A 718 -24.63 26.57 12.05
CA TRP A 718 -24.17 25.98 13.31
C TRP A 718 -22.88 25.21 13.10
N VAL A 719 -21.90 25.42 13.98
CA VAL A 719 -20.55 24.85 13.87
C VAL A 719 -20.17 24.17 15.18
N ALA A 720 -19.81 22.89 15.10
CA ALA A 720 -19.14 22.19 16.19
C ALA A 720 -17.62 22.33 16.04
N GLU A 721 -16.98 22.76 17.11
CA GLU A 721 -15.54 23.02 17.17
C GLU A 721 -14.87 22.09 18.18
N MET A 722 -13.90 21.30 17.71
CA MET A 722 -13.18 20.31 18.52
C MET A 722 -11.87 20.90 19.06
N ALA A 723 -11.98 22.00 19.81
CA ALA A 723 -10.81 22.74 20.35
C ALA A 723 -9.97 21.95 21.38
N ASP A 724 -10.53 20.85 21.90
CA ASP A 724 -9.86 19.88 22.75
C ASP A 724 -9.08 18.80 21.98
N TYR A 725 -9.14 18.74 20.65
CA TYR A 725 -8.36 17.77 19.88
C TYR A 725 -6.83 18.03 19.95
N PRO A 726 -5.99 16.99 20.07
CA PRO A 726 -6.33 15.57 20.28
C PRO A 726 -6.41 15.14 21.76
N SER A 727 -5.85 15.92 22.68
CA SER A 727 -5.51 15.48 24.04
C SER A 727 -6.17 16.28 25.18
N GLY A 728 -7.13 17.15 24.87
CA GLY A 728 -7.82 18.02 25.81
C GLY A 728 -7.16 19.39 25.90
N ILE A 729 -7.88 20.38 26.45
CA ILE A 729 -7.29 21.65 26.90
C ILE A 729 -6.78 21.40 28.32
N ASP A 730 -5.47 21.22 28.48
CA ASP A 730 -4.83 20.80 29.72
C ASP A 730 -5.44 19.50 30.29
N GLY A 731 -5.78 18.57 29.40
CA GLY A 731 -6.44 17.29 29.73
C GLY A 731 -7.94 17.41 30.05
N LYS A 732 -8.54 18.59 29.92
CA LYS A 732 -9.98 18.81 30.15
C LYS A 732 -10.76 18.99 28.85
N PRO A 733 -12.08 18.68 28.86
CA PRO A 733 -12.99 19.03 27.76
C PRO A 733 -12.92 20.51 27.41
N GLY A 734 -12.90 20.80 26.12
CA GLY A 734 -12.70 22.16 25.59
C GLY A 734 -13.50 22.45 24.33
N GLY A 735 -14.21 21.44 23.81
CA GLY A 735 -15.09 21.58 22.66
C GLY A 735 -16.21 22.58 22.89
N ARG A 736 -16.73 23.10 21.79
CA ARG A 736 -17.70 24.21 21.79
C ARG A 736 -18.59 24.18 20.55
N VAL A 737 -19.68 24.91 20.63
CA VAL A 737 -20.62 25.14 19.53
C VAL A 737 -20.78 26.63 19.33
N ARG A 738 -20.79 27.04 18.06
CA ARG A 738 -21.08 28.40 17.62
C ARG A 738 -22.21 28.38 16.61
N PHE A 739 -22.88 29.51 16.47
CA PHE A 739 -23.62 29.81 15.25
C PHE A 739 -23.04 31.06 14.61
N LEU A 740 -23.07 31.07 13.28
CA LEU A 740 -22.65 32.19 12.46
C LEU A 740 -23.87 32.79 11.79
N GLU A 741 -23.85 34.11 11.61
CA GLU A 741 -24.86 34.89 10.91
C GLU A 741 -24.25 35.64 9.72
N ASP A 742 -24.88 35.49 8.57
CA ASP A 742 -24.66 36.29 7.35
C ASP A 742 -25.61 37.48 7.44
N LEU A 743 -25.06 38.69 7.58
CA LEU A 743 -25.83 39.89 7.89
C LEU A 743 -26.32 40.63 6.64
N ASP A 744 -25.69 40.43 5.49
CA ASP A 744 -26.01 41.12 4.24
C ASP A 744 -26.53 40.20 3.13
N GLY A 745 -26.52 38.89 3.36
CA GLY A 745 -27.05 37.87 2.46
C GLY A 745 -26.13 37.53 1.29
N ASP A 746 -24.85 37.91 1.33
CA ASP A 746 -23.87 37.61 0.27
C ASP A 746 -23.31 36.17 0.37
N GLY A 747 -23.64 35.48 1.46
CA GLY A 747 -23.22 34.12 1.77
C GLY A 747 -21.83 34.00 2.38
N LYS A 748 -21.22 35.11 2.77
CA LYS A 748 -20.14 35.18 3.77
C LYS A 748 -20.77 35.45 5.13
N TYR A 749 -20.06 35.04 6.18
CA TYR A 749 -20.58 35.15 7.54
C TYR A 749 -19.73 36.15 8.32
N GLU A 750 -20.34 37.23 8.82
CA GLU A 750 -19.63 38.34 9.46
C GLU A 750 -19.63 38.20 10.99
N LYS A 751 -20.63 37.50 11.55
CA LYS A 751 -20.83 37.41 12.99
C LYS A 751 -20.77 35.97 13.47
N SER A 752 -20.06 35.76 14.58
CA SER A 752 -19.93 34.48 15.27
C SER A 752 -20.33 34.62 16.73
N THR A 753 -21.25 33.77 17.18
CA THR A 753 -21.73 33.74 18.57
C THR A 753 -21.35 32.42 19.22
N LEU A 754 -20.67 32.49 20.38
CA LEU A 754 -20.37 31.30 21.19
C LEU A 754 -21.62 30.86 21.95
N PHE A 755 -22.22 29.77 21.50
CA PHE A 755 -23.49 29.26 22.00
C PHE A 755 -23.32 28.32 23.20
N LEU A 756 -22.38 27.37 23.10
CA LEU A 756 -22.11 26.35 24.13
C LEU A 756 -20.62 26.03 24.20
N LYS A 757 -20.08 25.73 25.39
CA LYS A 757 -18.65 25.42 25.61
C LYS A 757 -18.48 24.34 26.68
N GLY A 758 -17.28 23.74 26.74
CA GLY A 758 -16.94 22.70 27.73
C GLY A 758 -17.42 21.31 27.33
N LEU A 759 -17.68 21.10 26.05
CA LEU A 759 -18.08 19.81 25.48
C LEU A 759 -16.86 18.90 25.32
N ASN A 760 -17.07 17.59 25.41
CA ASN A 760 -16.02 16.58 25.29
C ASN A 760 -15.88 16.10 23.84
N TYR A 761 -14.94 16.69 23.09
CA TYR A 761 -14.65 16.38 21.68
C TYR A 761 -15.92 16.24 20.81
N PRO A 762 -16.70 17.32 20.61
CA PRO A 762 -17.89 17.26 19.79
C PRO A 762 -17.50 16.89 18.35
N ALA A 763 -18.09 15.81 17.82
CA ALA A 763 -17.75 15.25 16.51
C ALA A 763 -18.91 15.33 15.50
N GLY A 764 -20.07 15.83 15.90
CA GLY A 764 -21.22 16.04 15.02
C GLY A 764 -22.21 17.05 15.58
N ILE A 765 -22.96 17.70 14.69
CA ILE A 765 -23.99 18.68 15.03
C ILE A 765 -25.16 18.57 14.05
N MET A 766 -26.36 18.77 14.55
CA MET A 766 -27.58 18.88 13.75
C MET A 766 -28.52 19.90 14.38
N SER A 767 -29.06 20.80 13.57
CA SER A 767 -30.14 21.71 13.96
C SER A 767 -31.38 20.92 14.35
N TRP A 768 -31.95 21.22 15.52
CA TRP A 768 -33.14 20.54 16.03
C TRP A 768 -34.01 21.54 16.75
N ARG A 769 -35.30 21.62 16.39
CA ARG A 769 -36.22 22.65 16.92
C ARG A 769 -35.60 24.06 16.82
N SER A 770 -35.50 24.76 17.95
CA SER A 770 -34.90 26.10 18.07
C SER A 770 -33.44 26.08 18.55
N GLY A 771 -32.79 24.91 18.54
CA GLY A 771 -31.43 24.73 19.02
C GLY A 771 -30.69 23.67 18.20
N VAL A 772 -29.84 22.90 18.86
CA VAL A 772 -29.00 21.88 18.23
C VAL A 772 -28.91 20.60 19.05
N ILE A 773 -28.78 19.47 18.36
CA ILE A 773 -28.29 18.22 18.93
C ILE A 773 -26.80 18.11 18.61
N VAL A 774 -25.98 17.89 19.64
CA VAL A 774 -24.53 17.78 19.55
C VAL A 774 -24.12 16.35 19.90
N ALA A 775 -23.32 15.74 19.02
CA ALA A 775 -22.71 14.44 19.26
C ALA A 775 -21.36 14.63 19.97
N ALA A 776 -21.32 14.39 21.27
CA ALA A 776 -20.14 14.57 22.12
C ALA A 776 -20.04 13.39 23.10
N ALA A 777 -19.40 12.30 22.66
CA ALA A 777 -19.33 11.06 23.43
C ALA A 777 -18.89 11.33 24.90
N PRO A 778 -19.58 10.75 25.91
CA PRO A 778 -20.50 9.62 25.79
C PRO A 778 -21.96 10.00 25.46
N ASP A 779 -22.24 11.28 25.15
CA ASP A 779 -23.60 11.81 25.13
C ASP A 779 -24.04 12.38 23.77
N LEU A 780 -25.34 12.31 23.51
CA LEU A 780 -26.04 13.18 22.56
C LEU A 780 -26.79 14.25 23.36
N ILE A 781 -26.43 15.52 23.16
CA ILE A 781 -26.90 16.64 23.98
C ILE A 781 -27.78 17.55 23.12
N TYR A 782 -29.01 17.79 23.56
CA TYR A 782 -29.82 18.89 23.03
C TYR A 782 -29.51 20.17 23.80
N ALA A 783 -29.22 21.25 23.08
CA ALA A 783 -28.95 22.56 23.64
C ALA A 783 -29.79 23.62 22.94
N GLN A 784 -30.38 24.54 23.71
CA GLN A 784 -31.28 25.57 23.23
C GLN A 784 -31.05 26.88 23.98
N ASP A 785 -31.17 28.00 23.28
CA ASP A 785 -31.37 29.33 23.86
C ASP A 785 -32.87 29.63 23.94
N THR A 786 -33.40 29.69 25.16
CA THR A 786 -34.80 30.02 25.44
C THR A 786 -35.00 31.50 25.76
N THR A 787 -33.91 32.25 25.96
CA THR A 787 -33.92 33.65 26.39
C THR A 787 -33.65 34.65 25.26
N GLY A 788 -33.05 34.19 24.17
CA GLY A 788 -32.67 35.00 23.01
C GLY A 788 -31.34 35.76 23.17
N ASP A 789 -30.53 35.44 24.18
CA ASP A 789 -29.23 36.10 24.44
C ASP A 789 -28.06 35.50 23.62
N GLY A 790 -28.34 34.47 22.82
CA GLY A 790 -27.37 33.77 21.98
C GLY A 790 -26.59 32.67 22.69
N LYS A 791 -26.95 32.30 23.92
CA LYS A 791 -26.30 31.24 24.70
C LYS A 791 -27.28 30.15 25.09
N ALA A 792 -26.79 28.91 25.15
CA ALA A 792 -27.59 27.79 25.62
C ALA A 792 -27.82 27.87 27.14
N ASP A 793 -29.03 28.24 27.56
CA ASP A 793 -29.49 28.14 28.95
C ASP A 793 -30.13 26.78 29.25
N LEU A 794 -30.66 26.09 28.23
CA LEU A 794 -31.16 24.73 28.34
C LEU A 794 -30.16 23.74 27.74
N GLN A 795 -29.79 22.73 28.52
CA GLN A 795 -28.98 21.58 28.09
C GLN A 795 -29.59 20.29 28.62
N GLU A 796 -29.88 19.36 27.72
CA GLU A 796 -30.47 18.07 28.04
C GLU A 796 -29.66 16.95 27.39
N VAL A 797 -29.19 15.99 28.19
CA VAL A 797 -28.62 14.74 27.65
C VAL A 797 -29.80 13.86 27.20
N LEU A 798 -29.88 13.59 25.90
CA LEU A 798 -30.94 12.77 25.31
C LEU A 798 -30.61 11.28 25.41
N TYR A 799 -29.37 10.94 25.03
CA TYR A 799 -28.86 9.57 25.00
C TYR A 799 -27.43 9.56 25.54
N SER A 800 -27.07 8.54 26.32
CA SER A 800 -25.75 8.38 26.93
C SER A 800 -25.21 6.96 26.80
N GLY A 801 -23.90 6.78 26.97
CA GLY A 801 -23.22 5.48 26.93
C GLY A 801 -22.40 5.24 25.66
N PHE A 802 -22.34 6.20 24.74
CA PHE A 802 -21.50 6.10 23.55
C PHE A 802 -20.02 5.96 23.93
N LYS A 803 -19.28 5.14 23.20
CA LYS A 803 -17.86 4.89 23.49
C LYS A 803 -17.06 6.16 23.23
N GLN A 804 -16.33 6.63 24.25
CA GLN A 804 -15.44 7.80 24.11
C GLN A 804 -14.17 7.45 23.33
N GLY A 805 -13.49 6.36 23.69
CA GLY A 805 -12.36 5.79 22.95
C GLY A 805 -11.40 6.82 22.33
N ASN A 806 -10.91 6.51 21.13
CA ASN A 806 -10.18 7.43 20.29
C ASN A 806 -11.13 8.51 19.73
N GLN A 807 -10.67 9.76 19.68
CA GLN A 807 -11.39 10.95 19.28
C GLN A 807 -11.91 10.88 17.84
N GLN A 808 -11.25 10.11 16.97
CA GLN A 808 -11.65 9.86 15.58
C GLN A 808 -12.70 8.75 15.45
N LEU A 809 -13.05 8.07 16.54
CA LEU A 809 -13.93 6.89 16.61
C LEU A 809 -15.16 7.14 17.52
N ARG A 810 -15.63 8.39 17.58
CA ARG A 810 -16.77 8.82 18.42
C ARG A 810 -18.05 8.97 17.61
N VAL A 811 -19.21 8.98 18.27
CA VAL A 811 -20.52 9.23 17.66
C VAL A 811 -20.53 10.53 16.85
N ASN A 812 -21.06 10.50 15.63
CA ASN A 812 -21.03 11.63 14.68
C ASN A 812 -22.08 11.50 13.56
N GLY A 813 -22.08 12.44 12.61
CA GLY A 813 -22.79 12.30 11.33
C GLY A 813 -24.31 12.31 11.42
N LEU A 814 -24.89 13.14 12.30
CA LEU A 814 -26.34 13.24 12.50
C LEU A 814 -27.06 13.83 11.28
N SER A 815 -28.13 13.19 10.81
CA SER A 815 -28.95 13.67 9.67
C SER A 815 -30.41 13.22 9.72
N TRP A 816 -31.32 14.02 9.15
CA TRP A 816 -32.74 13.70 9.05
C TRP A 816 -33.04 12.64 7.98
N GLY A 817 -33.81 11.62 8.33
CA GLY A 817 -34.24 10.54 7.46
C GLY A 817 -35.63 10.76 6.83
N LEU A 818 -35.91 10.05 5.73
CA LEU A 818 -37.25 10.02 5.12
C LEU A 818 -38.30 9.33 6.01
N ASP A 819 -37.84 8.54 6.98
CA ASP A 819 -38.65 7.79 7.92
C ASP A 819 -39.07 8.62 9.16
N ASN A 820 -38.75 9.91 9.20
CA ASN A 820 -38.98 10.81 10.33
C ASN A 820 -38.10 10.52 11.56
N TRP A 821 -36.93 9.88 11.36
CA TRP A 821 -35.91 9.65 12.39
C TRP A 821 -34.63 10.43 12.09
N ILE A 822 -33.82 10.68 13.12
CA ILE A 822 -32.44 11.16 12.96
C ILE A 822 -31.52 9.95 12.89
N HIS A 823 -30.66 9.88 11.88
CA HIS A 823 -29.68 8.80 11.67
C HIS A 823 -28.28 9.28 12.05
N GLY A 824 -27.43 8.39 12.56
CA GLY A 824 -26.07 8.72 12.96
C GLY A 824 -25.09 7.55 12.90
N ALA A 825 -23.80 7.89 12.82
CA ALA A 825 -22.70 6.94 12.88
C ALA A 825 -22.22 6.75 14.32
N ASN A 826 -21.91 5.52 14.72
CA ASN A 826 -21.47 5.20 16.09
C ASN A 826 -19.94 5.28 16.27
N GLY A 827 -19.18 5.72 15.27
CA GLY A 827 -17.72 5.86 15.41
C GLY A 827 -16.95 4.53 15.29
N SER A 828 -17.60 3.48 14.82
CA SER A 828 -17.02 2.13 14.77
C SER A 828 -16.28 1.89 13.44
N HIS A 829 -15.27 1.00 13.42
CA HIS A 829 -14.45 0.76 12.22
C HIS A 829 -14.27 -0.73 11.84
N HIS A 830 -14.77 -1.66 12.67
CA HIS A 830 -14.87 -3.09 12.33
C HIS A 830 -16.00 -3.77 13.13
N PRO A 831 -16.52 -4.92 12.67
CA PRO A 831 -17.47 -5.72 13.46
C PRO A 831 -16.90 -6.08 14.84
N GLY A 832 -17.67 -5.86 15.89
CA GLY A 832 -17.26 -6.15 17.28
C GLY A 832 -16.50 -5.04 17.99
N TYR A 833 -16.17 -3.93 17.32
CA TYR A 833 -15.76 -2.72 18.02
C TYR A 833 -16.88 -2.27 18.97
N ALA A 834 -16.54 -1.85 20.19
CA ALA A 834 -17.54 -1.41 21.18
C ALA A 834 -18.65 -2.45 21.47
N LYS A 835 -18.41 -3.77 21.29
CA LYS A 835 -19.42 -4.84 21.42
C LYS A 835 -20.30 -4.78 22.67
N ASN A 836 -19.76 -4.31 23.79
CA ASN A 836 -20.45 -4.24 25.08
C ASN A 836 -21.08 -2.87 25.38
N THR A 837 -21.10 -1.96 24.40
CA THR A 837 -21.69 -0.62 24.56
C THR A 837 -23.21 -0.72 24.62
N MET A 838 -23.75 -0.21 25.73
CA MET A 838 -25.17 -0.04 25.98
C MET A 838 -25.50 1.45 25.92
N ILE A 839 -26.49 1.83 25.11
CA ILE A 839 -26.94 3.21 25.01
C ILE A 839 -28.21 3.38 25.84
N HIS A 840 -28.22 4.35 26.74
CA HIS A 840 -29.33 4.68 27.60
C HIS A 840 -30.09 5.87 27.02
N SER A 841 -31.39 5.70 26.78
CA SER A 841 -32.30 6.81 26.51
C SER A 841 -32.75 7.40 27.85
N LEU A 842 -32.36 8.64 28.13
CA LEU A 842 -32.70 9.26 29.42
C LEU A 842 -34.17 9.67 29.48
N ARG A 843 -34.79 9.94 28.33
CA ARG A 843 -36.20 10.31 28.23
C ARG A 843 -37.12 9.10 28.34
N ALA A 844 -36.82 8.00 27.64
CA ALA A 844 -37.67 6.80 27.65
C ALA A 844 -37.31 5.80 28.76
N GLY A 845 -36.15 5.95 29.41
CA GLY A 845 -35.62 5.00 30.39
C GLY A 845 -35.21 3.65 29.79
N SER A 846 -35.20 3.51 28.47
CA SER A 846 -34.84 2.29 27.75
C SER A 846 -33.33 2.20 27.54
N THR A 847 -32.83 0.97 27.36
CA THR A 847 -31.42 0.72 27.05
C THR A 847 -31.31 -0.16 25.81
N LEU A 848 -30.40 0.18 24.90
CA LEU A 848 -30.16 -0.53 23.64
C LEU A 848 -28.72 -1.07 23.59
N PRO A 849 -28.49 -2.38 23.39
CA PRO A 849 -27.17 -2.90 23.05
C PRO A 849 -26.81 -2.50 21.62
N LEU A 850 -25.94 -1.51 21.45
CA LEU A 850 -25.60 -0.98 20.13
C LEU A 850 -24.38 -1.67 19.51
N GLY A 851 -23.37 -2.01 20.32
CA GLY A 851 -22.16 -2.66 19.79
C GLY A 851 -21.44 -1.80 18.74
N SER A 852 -21.09 -2.41 17.60
CA SER A 852 -20.46 -1.74 16.44
C SER A 852 -21.48 -1.20 15.42
N MET A 853 -22.78 -1.28 15.70
CA MET A 853 -23.83 -0.86 14.77
C MET A 853 -23.96 0.67 14.75
N ASP A 854 -24.50 1.19 13.65
CA ASP A 854 -24.94 2.59 13.56
C ASP A 854 -26.33 2.71 14.20
N PHE A 855 -26.93 3.90 14.23
CA PHE A 855 -28.19 4.10 14.92
C PHE A 855 -29.13 5.09 14.24
N ARG A 856 -30.40 5.01 14.63
CA ARG A 856 -31.38 6.07 14.46
C ARG A 856 -32.07 6.39 15.78
N ILE A 857 -32.46 7.65 15.96
CA ILE A 857 -33.18 8.15 17.14
C ILE A 857 -34.42 8.97 16.76
N ARG A 858 -35.37 8.97 17.68
CA ARG A 858 -36.50 9.89 17.75
C ARG A 858 -36.41 10.63 19.08
N PRO A 859 -35.72 11.78 19.11
CA PRO A 859 -35.25 12.39 20.35
C PRO A 859 -36.40 12.85 21.26
N ASP A 860 -37.50 13.30 20.67
CA ASP A 860 -38.67 13.80 21.39
C ASP A 860 -39.46 12.68 22.08
N GLU A 861 -39.47 11.49 21.49
CA GLU A 861 -40.07 10.29 22.06
C GLU A 861 -39.08 9.45 22.89
N GLY A 862 -37.79 9.76 22.82
CA GLY A 862 -36.72 8.98 23.46
C GLY A 862 -36.50 7.59 22.84
N LEU A 863 -36.96 7.35 21.61
CA LEU A 863 -36.80 6.05 20.95
C LEU A 863 -35.44 5.96 20.25
N MET A 864 -34.86 4.76 20.21
CA MET A 864 -33.61 4.48 19.53
C MET A 864 -33.61 3.07 18.96
N GLU A 865 -33.06 2.92 17.76
CA GLU A 865 -32.92 1.62 17.10
C GLU A 865 -31.54 1.49 16.45
N ALA A 866 -31.04 0.25 16.40
CA ALA A 866 -29.82 -0.07 15.70
C ALA A 866 -30.03 -0.06 14.18
N LEU A 867 -29.02 0.38 13.46
CA LEU A 867 -28.92 0.34 12.01
C LEU A 867 -27.70 -0.49 11.60
N SER A 868 -27.73 -0.98 10.36
CA SER A 868 -26.57 -1.60 9.74
C SER A 868 -25.37 -0.65 9.80
N GLY A 869 -24.29 -1.11 10.41
CA GLY A 869 -23.01 -0.43 10.55
C GLY A 869 -21.85 -1.43 10.43
N PRO A 870 -20.65 -1.09 10.90
CA PRO A 870 -20.21 0.22 11.39
C PRO A 870 -20.04 1.28 10.29
N SER A 871 -20.14 2.56 10.67
CA SER A 871 -19.52 3.74 10.03
C SER A 871 -18.56 4.45 11.01
N GLN A 872 -17.39 4.88 10.52
CA GLN A 872 -16.38 5.52 11.36
C GLN A 872 -16.63 7.02 11.54
N PHE A 873 -16.58 7.81 10.46
CA PHE A 873 -16.77 9.27 10.54
C PHE A 873 -17.69 9.72 9.40
N GLY A 874 -18.98 9.60 9.64
CA GLY A 874 -20.06 10.02 8.75
C GLY A 874 -20.90 8.85 8.24
N ARG A 875 -22.20 9.11 8.17
CA ARG A 875 -23.20 8.28 7.50
C ARG A 875 -24.04 9.21 6.63
N ALA A 876 -24.18 8.90 5.35
CA ALA A 876 -24.91 9.74 4.41
C ALA A 876 -26.04 8.99 3.71
N ARG A 877 -27.08 9.73 3.32
CA ARG A 877 -28.25 9.22 2.61
C ARG A 877 -28.34 9.89 1.24
N ASP A 878 -28.74 9.17 0.20
CA ASP A 878 -29.16 9.79 -1.07
C ASP A 878 -30.63 10.26 -1.03
N ASP A 879 -31.14 10.83 -2.12
CA ASP A 879 -32.53 11.30 -2.20
C ASP A 879 -33.61 10.22 -2.08
N TRP A 880 -33.24 8.95 -2.27
CA TRP A 880 -34.17 7.82 -2.33
C TRP A 880 -34.14 6.94 -1.08
N GLY A 881 -33.33 7.29 -0.08
CA GLY A 881 -33.24 6.56 1.18
C GLY A 881 -32.10 5.54 1.26
N ASN A 882 -31.25 5.45 0.23
CA ASN A 882 -30.07 4.59 0.28
C ASN A 882 -29.02 5.18 1.22
N SER A 883 -28.43 4.36 2.10
CA SER A 883 -27.47 4.81 3.10
C SER A 883 -26.03 4.39 2.75
N PHE A 884 -25.07 5.24 3.05
CA PHE A 884 -23.65 5.07 2.75
C PHE A 884 -22.82 5.35 4.00
N GLY A 885 -21.67 4.68 4.11
CA GLY A 885 -20.73 4.90 5.21
C GLY A 885 -19.29 4.86 4.73
N VAL A 886 -18.39 5.10 5.69
CA VAL A 886 -16.94 5.21 5.47
C VAL A 886 -16.16 4.56 6.61
N GLN A 887 -14.93 4.18 6.31
CA GLN A 887 -13.87 3.92 7.28
C GLN A 887 -12.53 4.39 6.68
N ASN A 888 -11.53 4.66 7.51
CA ASN A 888 -10.25 5.27 7.09
C ASN A 888 -9.69 4.74 5.76
N SER A 889 -9.69 3.41 5.60
CA SER A 889 -9.16 2.71 4.42
C SER A 889 -10.23 2.36 3.39
N PHE A 890 -11.50 2.59 3.68
CA PHE A 890 -12.65 2.27 2.84
C PHE A 890 -13.49 3.54 2.64
N PRO A 891 -13.19 4.34 1.60
CA PRO A 891 -13.72 5.70 1.50
C PRO A 891 -15.22 5.79 1.20
N LEU A 892 -15.84 4.69 0.74
CA LEU A 892 -17.28 4.64 0.49
C LEU A 892 -17.81 3.20 0.36
N TRP A 893 -18.89 2.88 1.07
CA TRP A 893 -19.73 1.70 0.84
C TRP A 893 -21.22 2.04 0.89
N HIS A 894 -22.06 1.17 0.35
CA HIS A 894 -23.52 1.25 0.42
C HIS A 894 -24.08 0.17 1.35
N TYR A 895 -24.99 0.53 2.26
CA TYR A 895 -25.74 -0.43 3.09
C TYR A 895 -26.87 -1.03 2.26
N VAL A 896 -26.74 -2.31 1.91
CA VAL A 896 -27.69 -3.00 1.03
C VAL A 896 -28.84 -3.63 1.83
N LEU A 897 -28.53 -4.14 3.01
CA LEU A 897 -29.51 -4.76 3.90
C LEU A 897 -29.58 -3.98 5.20
N GLU A 898 -30.79 -3.56 5.58
CA GLU A 898 -31.03 -2.82 6.81
C GLU A 898 -31.33 -3.75 7.98
N GLU A 899 -30.70 -3.47 9.12
CA GLU A 899 -30.81 -4.23 10.37
C GLU A 899 -32.26 -4.49 10.81
N ARG A 900 -33.16 -3.52 10.61
CA ARG A 900 -34.59 -3.66 10.95
C ARG A 900 -35.29 -4.82 10.22
N TYR A 901 -34.78 -5.25 9.07
CA TYR A 901 -35.32 -6.42 8.36
C TYR A 901 -34.66 -7.71 8.83
N LEU A 902 -33.36 -7.68 9.12
CA LEU A 902 -32.58 -8.84 9.54
C LEU A 902 -33.02 -9.34 10.92
N THR A 903 -33.27 -8.41 11.84
CA THR A 903 -33.74 -8.68 13.20
C THR A 903 -35.12 -9.32 13.29
N ARG A 904 -35.92 -9.30 12.19
CA ARG A 904 -37.22 -9.99 12.15
C ARG A 904 -37.07 -11.51 12.12
N ASN A 905 -35.90 -12.03 11.77
CA ASN A 905 -35.58 -13.45 11.83
C ASN A 905 -34.17 -13.65 12.37
N ILE A 906 -34.04 -13.78 13.69
CA ILE A 906 -32.77 -13.97 14.38
C ILE A 906 -32.02 -15.25 13.96
N ASN A 907 -32.71 -16.21 13.35
CA ASN A 907 -32.12 -17.47 12.86
C ASN A 907 -31.63 -17.36 11.41
N PHE A 908 -31.93 -16.26 10.72
CA PHE A 908 -31.43 -16.00 9.37
C PHE A 908 -30.01 -15.45 9.47
N ALA A 909 -29.03 -16.15 8.89
CA ALA A 909 -27.68 -15.63 8.71
C ALA A 909 -27.66 -14.74 7.46
N PRO A 910 -27.66 -13.40 7.59
CA PRO A 910 -27.68 -12.53 6.42
C PRO A 910 -26.38 -12.66 5.61
N PRO A 911 -26.45 -12.51 4.28
CA PRO A 911 -25.25 -12.28 3.47
C PRO A 911 -24.64 -10.91 3.82
N GLU A 912 -23.54 -10.54 3.17
CA GLU A 912 -22.87 -9.26 3.43
C GLU A 912 -23.84 -8.08 3.34
N ILE A 913 -23.96 -7.34 4.45
CA ILE A 913 -24.94 -6.25 4.62
C ILE A 913 -24.52 -4.95 3.93
N ARG A 914 -23.23 -4.86 3.56
CA ARG A 914 -22.60 -3.70 2.92
C ARG A 914 -21.95 -4.07 1.60
N ARG A 915 -22.20 -3.28 0.56
CA ARG A 915 -21.41 -3.34 -0.67
C ARG A 915 -20.32 -2.28 -0.64
N GLN A 916 -19.08 -2.72 -0.56
CA GLN A 916 -17.93 -1.84 -0.75
C GLN A 916 -17.96 -1.24 -2.18
N LEU A 917 -17.91 0.08 -2.30
CA LEU A 917 -18.05 0.76 -3.60
C LEU A 917 -16.70 1.12 -4.22
N ARG A 918 -15.67 1.36 -3.41
CA ARG A 918 -14.29 1.62 -3.84
C ARG A 918 -13.33 0.62 -3.17
N PRO A 919 -12.23 0.22 -3.81
CA PRO A 919 -11.27 -0.73 -3.20
C PRO A 919 -10.66 -0.16 -1.91
N GLN A 920 -9.93 -0.99 -1.17
CA GLN A 920 -9.22 -0.53 0.02
C GLN A 920 -8.08 0.43 -0.37
N ASN A 921 -7.90 1.52 0.40
CA ASN A 921 -6.86 2.53 0.21
C ASN A 921 -6.65 2.92 -1.28
N PRO A 922 -7.71 3.36 -2.00
CA PRO A 922 -7.54 3.75 -3.38
C PRO A 922 -6.58 4.94 -3.48
N ARG A 923 -5.96 5.09 -4.64
CA ARG A 923 -5.08 6.22 -4.93
C ARG A 923 -5.84 7.54 -4.79
N VAL A 924 -5.14 8.54 -4.25
CA VAL A 924 -5.57 9.93 -4.21
C VAL A 924 -4.60 10.80 -5.03
N PHE A 925 -5.05 11.99 -5.40
CA PHE A 925 -4.32 12.88 -6.30
C PHE A 925 -4.16 14.26 -5.64
N PRO A 926 -3.24 14.40 -4.68
CA PRO A 926 -3.01 15.65 -3.96
C PRO A 926 -2.31 16.70 -4.84
N ALA A 927 -2.54 17.97 -4.53
CA ALA A 927 -1.74 19.10 -5.04
C ALA A 927 -0.48 19.33 -4.19
N SER A 928 -0.51 18.97 -2.90
CA SER A 928 0.62 19.06 -1.99
C SER A 928 1.65 17.94 -2.19
N SER A 929 2.88 18.18 -1.74
CA SER A 929 3.91 17.15 -1.64
C SER A 929 3.51 16.04 -0.67
N LEU A 930 3.83 14.79 -1.01
CA LEU A 930 3.52 13.64 -0.17
C LEU A 930 4.16 13.76 1.23
N GLN A 931 3.33 13.70 2.27
CA GLN A 931 3.77 13.83 3.66
C GLN A 931 4.32 12.50 4.20
N LYS A 932 5.36 12.57 5.04
CA LYS A 932 5.93 11.43 5.77
C LYS A 932 4.89 10.87 6.74
N ARG A 933 4.64 9.57 6.68
CA ARG A 933 3.74 8.85 7.61
C ARG A 933 4.54 7.95 8.53
N PHE A 934 4.35 8.08 9.84
CA PHE A 934 5.19 7.41 10.84
C PHE A 934 4.94 5.91 11.01
N HIS A 935 3.78 5.40 10.57
CA HIS A 935 3.38 4.02 10.86
C HIS A 935 3.01 3.19 9.61
N SER A 936 3.04 3.77 8.40
CA SER A 936 2.69 3.08 7.15
C SER A 936 3.26 3.82 5.92
N PHE A 937 4.59 3.80 5.77
CA PHE A 937 5.31 4.51 4.70
C PHE A 937 4.88 4.11 3.27
N ASN A 938 4.39 2.88 3.08
CA ASN A 938 3.92 2.35 1.78
C ASN A 938 2.52 2.85 1.35
N GLN A 939 1.84 3.66 2.17
CA GLN A 939 0.49 4.19 1.87
C GLN A 939 0.50 5.66 1.43
N SER A 940 1.69 6.23 1.17
CA SER A 940 1.81 7.58 0.63
C SER A 940 1.09 7.70 -0.73
N GLY A 941 0.28 8.75 -0.93
CA GLY A 941 -0.51 8.96 -2.14
C GLY A 941 -1.78 8.09 -2.24
N ARG A 942 -2.27 7.56 -1.12
CA ARG A 942 -3.50 6.76 -1.02
C ARG A 942 -4.38 7.26 0.13
N PHE A 943 -5.67 6.91 0.14
CA PHE A 943 -6.51 7.19 1.31
C PHE A 943 -5.91 6.60 2.58
N THR A 944 -5.88 7.39 3.65
CA THR A 944 -5.36 6.99 4.96
C THR A 944 -6.30 7.37 6.10
N SER A 945 -7.17 8.34 5.85
CA SER A 945 -7.99 9.04 6.84
C SER A 945 -9.36 9.39 6.28
N ALA A 946 -9.89 8.54 5.37
CA ALA A 946 -11.15 8.79 4.70
C ALA A 946 -12.28 9.09 5.69
N CYS A 947 -12.93 10.24 5.52
CA CYS A 947 -14.02 10.69 6.38
C CYS A 947 -15.10 11.46 5.61
N SER A 948 -16.25 11.67 6.25
CA SER A 948 -17.39 12.43 5.75
C SER A 948 -17.84 12.05 4.34
N PRO A 949 -18.26 10.79 4.10
CA PRO A 949 -18.85 10.41 2.83
C PRO A 949 -20.13 11.24 2.67
N MET A 950 -20.19 12.04 1.61
CA MET A 950 -21.36 12.82 1.26
C MET A 950 -21.91 12.31 -0.06
N ILE A 951 -23.23 12.20 -0.18
CA ILE A 951 -23.89 12.15 -1.49
C ILE A 951 -24.35 13.58 -1.82
N TYR A 952 -23.95 14.10 -2.98
CA TYR A 952 -24.38 15.42 -3.44
C TYR A 952 -25.87 15.39 -3.79
N ARG A 953 -26.66 16.29 -3.18
CA ARG A 953 -28.13 16.26 -3.26
C ARG A 953 -28.72 17.55 -3.82
N ASP A 954 -28.03 18.17 -4.77
CA ASP A 954 -28.56 19.24 -5.61
C ASP A 954 -28.22 18.94 -7.08
N ARG A 955 -28.57 19.85 -7.99
CA ARG A 955 -28.25 19.78 -9.42
C ARG A 955 -27.39 20.96 -9.88
N LEU A 956 -27.02 21.87 -8.97
CA LEU A 956 -26.25 23.07 -9.30
C LEU A 956 -24.85 22.75 -9.85
N LEU A 957 -24.10 21.87 -9.19
CA LEU A 957 -22.75 21.50 -9.64
C LEU A 957 -22.78 20.36 -10.67
N PHE A 958 -23.67 19.39 -10.48
CA PHE A 958 -23.75 18.20 -11.33
C PHE A 958 -25.20 17.97 -11.77
N ASP A 959 -25.50 18.27 -13.03
CA ASP A 959 -26.82 18.02 -13.65
C ASP A 959 -26.76 16.98 -14.79
N ASP A 960 -25.99 15.92 -14.57
CA ASP A 960 -25.80 14.82 -15.54
C ASP A 960 -26.72 13.62 -15.29
N GLY A 961 -27.57 13.69 -14.27
CA GLY A 961 -28.46 12.60 -13.86
C GLY A 961 -27.78 11.45 -13.13
N GLN A 962 -26.46 11.53 -12.89
CA GLN A 962 -25.71 10.56 -12.09
C GLN A 962 -25.75 10.92 -10.60
N VAL A 963 -25.36 9.96 -9.75
CA VAL A 963 -25.23 10.21 -8.31
C VAL A 963 -23.76 10.47 -8.01
N HIS A 964 -23.48 11.60 -7.35
CA HIS A 964 -22.11 12.01 -7.04
C HIS A 964 -21.86 11.86 -5.55
N ALA A 965 -20.78 11.19 -5.19
CA ALA A 965 -20.29 11.08 -3.83
C ALA A 965 -18.97 11.83 -3.66
N LEU A 966 -18.76 12.45 -2.50
CA LEU A 966 -17.52 13.11 -2.13
C LEU A 966 -17.04 12.59 -0.79
N THR A 967 -15.75 12.30 -0.68
CA THR A 967 -15.12 11.80 0.54
C THR A 967 -13.87 12.63 0.85
N CYS A 968 -13.75 13.10 2.08
CA CYS A 968 -12.59 13.86 2.55
C CYS A 968 -11.40 12.94 2.84
N GLU A 969 -10.18 13.43 2.59
CA GLU A 969 -8.91 12.83 2.98
C GLU A 969 -8.02 13.93 3.59
N PRO A 970 -8.11 14.17 4.90
CA PRO A 970 -7.43 15.28 5.55
C PRO A 970 -5.90 15.16 5.53
N PHE A 971 -5.34 13.96 5.58
CA PHE A 971 -3.88 13.77 5.57
C PHE A 971 -3.24 14.28 4.26
N HIS A 972 -3.91 14.08 3.13
CA HIS A 972 -3.47 14.52 1.80
C HIS A 972 -4.16 15.80 1.32
N ASN A 973 -4.76 16.58 2.23
CA ASN A 973 -5.26 17.93 1.96
C ASN A 973 -6.34 18.02 0.85
N LEU A 974 -7.19 16.99 0.70
CA LEU A 974 -8.10 16.88 -0.46
C LEU A 974 -9.49 16.31 -0.15
N VAL A 975 -10.42 16.50 -1.11
CA VAL A 975 -11.72 15.82 -1.18
C VAL A 975 -11.85 15.16 -2.55
N GLN A 976 -12.09 13.85 -2.59
CA GLN A 976 -12.23 13.10 -3.85
C GLN A 976 -13.69 12.94 -4.24
N ARG A 977 -14.01 13.23 -5.52
CA ARG A 977 -15.32 12.95 -6.14
C ARG A 977 -15.37 11.57 -6.79
N VAL A 978 -16.49 10.90 -6.60
CA VAL A 978 -16.80 9.57 -7.13
C VAL A 978 -18.19 9.60 -7.76
N VAL A 979 -18.28 9.14 -9.00
CA VAL A 979 -19.54 8.97 -9.71
C VAL A 979 -20.10 7.58 -9.42
N LEU A 980 -21.38 7.50 -9.07
CA LEU A 980 -22.09 6.27 -8.75
C LEU A 980 -23.12 5.96 -9.83
N ASP A 981 -22.97 4.79 -10.44
CA ASP A 981 -23.92 4.22 -11.40
C ASP A 981 -24.74 3.12 -10.73
N ARG A 982 -26.03 3.03 -11.07
CA ARG A 982 -26.90 1.97 -10.54
C ARG A 982 -26.43 0.59 -11.01
N ASP A 983 -26.38 -0.35 -10.07
CA ASP A 983 -26.03 -1.74 -10.33
C ASP A 983 -26.89 -2.67 -9.46
N GLY A 984 -28.01 -3.10 -10.04
CA GLY A 984 -29.04 -3.85 -9.34
C GLY A 984 -29.59 -3.06 -8.13
N TYR A 985 -29.54 -3.68 -6.95
CA TYR A 985 -29.95 -3.10 -5.68
C TYR A 985 -28.90 -2.18 -5.03
N SER A 986 -27.75 -1.99 -5.68
CA SER A 986 -26.64 -1.18 -5.16
C SER A 986 -26.05 -0.29 -6.26
N PHE A 987 -24.76 0.02 -6.16
CA PHE A 987 -24.05 0.92 -7.07
C PHE A 987 -22.70 0.34 -7.49
N LYS A 988 -22.24 0.74 -8.67
CA LYS A 988 -20.82 0.76 -9.04
C LYS A 988 -20.29 2.18 -8.84
N ALA A 989 -19.02 2.32 -8.55
CA ALA A 989 -18.42 3.62 -8.29
C ALA A 989 -17.10 3.79 -9.02
N LYS A 990 -16.94 4.94 -9.69
CA LYS A 990 -15.70 5.32 -10.39
C LYS A 990 -15.26 6.70 -9.91
N ARG A 991 -13.95 6.90 -9.69
CA ARG A 991 -13.40 8.24 -9.47
C ARG A 991 -13.73 9.12 -10.69
N ALA A 992 -14.16 10.35 -10.46
CA ALA A 992 -14.32 11.32 -11.54
C ALA A 992 -12.93 11.67 -12.13
N GLU A 993 -12.81 11.74 -13.46
CA GLU A 993 -11.57 12.14 -14.14
C GLU A 993 -11.60 13.64 -14.39
N GLU A 994 -11.00 14.42 -13.50
CA GLU A 994 -11.16 15.89 -13.44
C GLU A 994 -9.83 16.64 -13.51
N GLY A 995 -8.84 16.03 -14.16
CA GLY A 995 -7.49 16.60 -14.31
C GLY A 995 -6.44 15.95 -13.40
N ALA A 996 -5.40 16.72 -13.08
CA ALA A 996 -4.21 16.26 -12.35
C ALA A 996 -4.47 15.97 -10.86
N PHE A 997 -5.48 16.62 -10.27
CA PHE A 997 -5.80 16.56 -8.84
C PHE A 997 -7.21 16.00 -8.59
N ASP A 998 -7.53 15.72 -7.33
CA ASP A 998 -8.89 15.42 -6.87
C ASP A 998 -9.75 16.70 -6.76
N PHE A 999 -11.08 16.55 -6.68
CA PHE A 999 -12.09 17.62 -6.84
C PHE A 999 -11.87 18.88 -6.00
N PHE A 1000 -11.31 18.73 -4.80
CA PHE A 1000 -10.73 19.83 -4.03
C PHE A 1000 -9.36 19.34 -3.59
N ALA A 1001 -8.30 20.09 -3.87
CA ALA A 1001 -6.95 19.73 -3.46
C ALA A 1001 -6.13 20.98 -3.11
N SER A 1002 -5.63 21.07 -1.88
CA SER A 1002 -4.79 22.19 -1.45
C SER A 1002 -3.31 21.87 -1.56
N GLU A 1003 -2.51 22.84 -1.99
CA GLU A 1003 -1.04 22.80 -1.86
C GLU A 1003 -0.59 23.07 -0.42
N ASP A 1004 -1.43 23.77 0.35
CA ASP A 1004 -1.16 24.06 1.75
C ASP A 1004 -1.30 22.81 2.62
N ARG A 1005 -0.18 22.39 3.22
CA ARG A 1005 -0.12 21.24 4.12
C ARG A 1005 -1.01 21.38 5.36
N TRP A 1006 -1.38 22.59 5.78
CA TRP A 1006 -2.23 22.82 6.95
C TRP A 1006 -3.71 22.54 6.69
N CYS A 1007 -4.12 22.48 5.42
CA CYS A 1007 -5.51 22.24 5.05
C CYS A 1007 -5.94 20.80 5.40
N ARG A 1008 -6.86 20.62 6.34
CA ARG A 1008 -7.41 19.34 6.80
C ARG A 1008 -8.92 19.31 6.55
N PRO A 1009 -9.39 19.03 5.32
CA PRO A 1009 -10.81 18.84 5.06
C PRO A 1009 -11.33 17.65 5.87
N VAL A 1010 -12.29 17.90 6.76
CA VAL A 1010 -12.86 16.90 7.67
C VAL A 1010 -14.35 16.68 7.44
N MET A 1011 -15.01 17.61 6.74
CA MET A 1011 -16.40 17.46 6.32
C MET A 1011 -16.62 18.06 4.94
N ALA A 1012 -17.38 17.35 4.10
CA ALA A 1012 -17.97 17.87 2.88
C ALA A 1012 -19.50 17.76 2.98
N ARG A 1013 -20.24 18.80 2.60
CA ARG A 1013 -21.71 18.81 2.68
C ARG A 1013 -22.35 19.65 1.58
N THR A 1014 -23.53 19.24 1.09
CA THR A 1014 -24.35 20.07 0.19
C THR A 1014 -24.95 21.18 1.04
N GLY A 1015 -24.76 22.45 0.66
CA GLY A 1015 -25.39 23.59 1.34
C GLY A 1015 -26.83 23.82 0.86
N PRO A 1016 -27.66 24.58 1.60
CA PRO A 1016 -29.00 24.98 1.16
C PRO A 1016 -28.99 25.85 -0.12
N ASP A 1017 -27.86 26.49 -0.39
CA ASP A 1017 -27.54 27.26 -1.60
C ASP A 1017 -27.23 26.37 -2.82
N GLY A 1018 -27.06 25.06 -2.61
CA GLY A 1018 -26.70 24.08 -3.65
C GLY A 1018 -25.20 23.89 -3.84
N ALA A 1019 -24.35 24.66 -3.16
CA ALA A 1019 -22.90 24.53 -3.23
C ALA A 1019 -22.40 23.27 -2.53
N VAL A 1020 -21.15 22.88 -2.80
CA VAL A 1020 -20.42 21.94 -1.95
C VAL A 1020 -19.60 22.73 -0.93
N TRP A 1021 -19.89 22.52 0.34
CA TRP A 1021 -19.21 23.14 1.46
C TRP A 1021 -18.15 22.21 2.01
N VAL A 1022 -16.94 22.73 2.23
CA VAL A 1022 -15.80 21.99 2.78
C VAL A 1022 -15.40 22.63 4.10
N VAL A 1023 -15.43 21.85 5.18
CA VAL A 1023 -14.98 22.25 6.51
C VAL A 1023 -13.55 21.79 6.69
N ASP A 1024 -12.67 22.75 6.92
CA ASP A 1024 -11.25 22.58 7.11
C ASP A 1024 -10.88 22.88 8.57
N MET A 1025 -10.45 21.85 9.29
CA MET A 1025 -10.01 21.99 10.69
C MET A 1025 -8.75 22.86 10.80
N TYR A 1026 -7.98 22.99 9.72
CA TYR A 1026 -6.76 23.76 9.56
C TYR A 1026 -5.68 23.50 10.62
N ARG A 1027 -5.04 22.34 10.50
CA ARG A 1027 -4.03 21.85 11.44
C ARG A 1027 -2.74 21.46 10.74
N TYR A 1028 -1.62 21.81 11.35
CA TYR A 1028 -0.30 21.32 10.93
C TYR A 1028 -0.27 19.78 10.96
N MET A 1029 -0.90 19.16 11.96
CA MET A 1029 -0.98 17.72 12.15
C MET A 1029 -2.40 17.25 12.45
N ILE A 1030 -2.82 16.15 11.83
CA ILE A 1030 -4.15 15.54 12.03
C ILE A 1030 -4.10 14.08 12.55
N GLU A 1031 -2.92 13.45 12.56
CA GLU A 1031 -2.76 12.10 13.11
C GLU A 1031 -2.84 12.10 14.64
N HIS A 1032 -3.59 11.15 15.20
CA HIS A 1032 -3.74 11.03 16.64
C HIS A 1032 -2.49 10.36 17.27
N PRO A 1033 -1.94 10.90 18.39
CA PRO A 1033 -0.69 10.39 18.97
C PRO A 1033 -0.71 8.92 19.40
N GLU A 1034 -1.88 8.38 19.75
CA GLU A 1034 -2.07 6.97 20.14
C GLU A 1034 -1.57 5.97 19.07
N TRP A 1035 -1.62 6.36 17.79
CA TRP A 1035 -1.23 5.51 16.66
C TRP A 1035 0.20 5.75 16.17
N LEU A 1036 0.94 6.66 16.81
CA LEU A 1036 2.34 6.93 16.49
C LEU A 1036 3.27 5.98 17.28
N PRO A 1037 4.36 5.47 16.66
CA PRO A 1037 5.47 4.87 17.39
C PRO A 1037 6.08 5.85 18.40
N ASP A 1038 6.82 5.36 19.39
CA ASP A 1038 7.35 6.22 20.47
C ASP A 1038 8.35 7.30 20.00
N GLU A 1039 8.99 7.10 18.85
CA GLU A 1039 9.80 8.12 18.18
C GLU A 1039 8.91 9.20 17.53
N GLY A 1040 7.87 8.81 16.79
CA GLY A 1040 6.89 9.73 16.21
C GLY A 1040 6.14 10.53 17.29
N LYS A 1041 5.82 9.92 18.45
CA LYS A 1041 5.23 10.64 19.59
C LYS A 1041 6.17 11.74 20.13
N ARG A 1042 7.47 11.47 20.20
CA ARG A 1042 8.47 12.44 20.71
C ARG A 1042 8.70 13.58 19.71
N GLU A 1043 8.87 13.26 18.43
CA GLU A 1043 9.04 14.22 17.34
C GLU A 1043 7.81 15.15 17.23
N MET A 1044 6.60 14.60 17.35
CA MET A 1044 5.38 15.32 17.00
C MET A 1044 4.71 16.03 18.19
N LYS A 1045 5.17 15.82 19.43
CA LYS A 1045 4.63 16.47 20.63
C LYS A 1045 4.66 18.00 20.54
N ALA A 1046 5.69 18.58 19.92
CA ALA A 1046 5.81 20.04 19.75
C ALA A 1046 4.83 20.60 18.69
N HIS A 1047 4.22 19.74 17.87
CA HIS A 1047 3.37 20.13 16.74
C HIS A 1047 1.89 19.77 16.94
N GLU A 1048 1.57 18.96 17.95
CA GLU A 1048 0.23 18.39 18.24
C GLU A 1048 -0.91 19.43 18.29
N ARG A 1049 -0.65 20.62 18.85
CA ARG A 1049 -1.65 21.71 18.95
C ARG A 1049 -1.43 22.86 17.96
N LYS A 1050 -0.43 22.76 17.07
CA LYS A 1050 -0.23 23.77 16.01
C LYS A 1050 -1.43 23.77 15.08
N GLY A 1051 -2.09 24.92 14.95
CA GLY A 1051 -3.35 25.02 14.23
C GLY A 1051 -4.57 25.25 15.11
N SER A 1052 -4.52 25.00 16.43
CA SER A 1052 -5.70 25.12 17.31
C SER A 1052 -6.31 26.52 17.43
N GLY A 1053 -5.61 27.54 16.92
CA GLY A 1053 -6.10 28.91 16.79
C GLY A 1053 -6.91 29.20 15.52
N TYR A 1054 -6.95 28.27 14.57
CA TYR A 1054 -7.36 28.47 13.17
C TYR A 1054 -8.51 27.52 12.79
N GLY A 1055 -9.15 27.79 11.65
CA GLY A 1055 -10.20 26.93 11.10
C GLY A 1055 -10.94 27.63 9.96
N ARG A 1056 -11.31 26.90 8.91
CA ARG A 1056 -11.82 27.49 7.67
C ARG A 1056 -13.01 26.73 7.11
N ILE A 1057 -13.91 27.45 6.47
CA ILE A 1057 -15.04 26.88 5.74
C ILE A 1057 -15.04 27.49 4.35
N TYR A 1058 -15.02 26.63 3.35
CA TYR A 1058 -15.07 27.00 1.94
C TYR A 1058 -16.37 26.53 1.30
N ARG A 1059 -16.79 27.19 0.23
CA ARG A 1059 -17.86 26.71 -0.67
C ARG A 1059 -17.39 26.67 -2.12
N ILE A 1060 -17.83 25.66 -2.85
CA ILE A 1060 -17.51 25.41 -4.26
C ILE A 1060 -18.78 25.57 -5.09
N LEU A 1061 -18.70 26.38 -6.14
CA LEU A 1061 -19.80 26.75 -7.04
C LEU A 1061 -19.36 26.61 -8.51
N PRO A 1062 -20.30 26.50 -9.47
CA PRO A 1062 -19.98 26.67 -10.88
C PRO A 1062 -19.39 28.08 -11.11
N LYS A 1063 -18.37 28.20 -11.96
CA LYS A 1063 -17.58 29.42 -12.14
C LYS A 1063 -18.42 30.65 -12.50
N ASP A 1064 -19.46 30.47 -13.30
CA ASP A 1064 -20.27 31.57 -13.86
C ASP A 1064 -21.67 31.69 -13.23
N GLU A 1065 -22.03 30.83 -12.27
CA GLU A 1065 -23.34 30.88 -11.59
C GLU A 1065 -23.23 31.42 -10.16
N PRO A 1066 -24.07 32.38 -9.74
CA PRO A 1066 -24.08 32.86 -8.36
C PRO A 1066 -24.61 31.79 -7.39
N ALA A 1067 -24.24 31.90 -6.12
CA ALA A 1067 -24.87 31.10 -5.06
C ALA A 1067 -26.37 31.39 -4.98
N ARG A 1068 -27.19 30.37 -4.67
CA ARG A 1068 -28.61 30.60 -4.38
C ARG A 1068 -28.76 31.14 -2.95
N GLU A 1069 -29.73 32.02 -2.75
CA GLU A 1069 -30.08 32.51 -1.42
C GLU A 1069 -30.50 31.35 -0.50
N ILE A 1070 -29.99 31.35 0.74
CA ILE A 1070 -30.37 30.38 1.76
C ILE A 1070 -31.76 30.77 2.31
N PRO A 1071 -32.81 29.94 2.15
CA PRO A 1071 -34.16 30.35 2.53
C PRO A 1071 -34.39 30.33 4.06
N ASP A 1072 -34.97 31.39 4.63
CA ASP A 1072 -35.55 31.37 5.98
C ASP A 1072 -36.86 30.56 5.98
N LEU A 1073 -36.76 29.31 6.41
CA LEU A 1073 -37.89 28.39 6.56
C LEU A 1073 -38.52 28.47 7.96
N ALA A 1074 -37.85 29.09 8.94
CA ALA A 1074 -38.33 29.18 10.31
C ALA A 1074 -39.66 29.94 10.38
N LYS A 1075 -39.80 31.04 9.64
CA LYS A 1075 -41.03 31.88 9.64
C LYS A 1075 -42.06 31.46 8.59
N GLY A 1076 -41.75 30.47 7.74
CA GLY A 1076 -42.63 30.04 6.66
C GLY A 1076 -43.95 29.44 7.16
N ALA A 1077 -45.09 29.93 6.67
CA ALA A 1077 -46.38 29.27 6.89
C ALA A 1077 -46.35 27.82 6.36
N PRO A 1078 -47.01 26.84 7.00
CA PRO A 1078 -46.96 25.44 6.56
C PRO A 1078 -47.20 25.21 5.07
N LYS A 1079 -48.14 25.96 4.46
CA LYS A 1079 -48.42 25.91 3.02
C LYS A 1079 -47.22 26.22 2.13
N ASN A 1080 -46.30 27.09 2.60
CA ASN A 1080 -45.09 27.47 1.88
C ASN A 1080 -44.04 26.36 2.01
N LEU A 1081 -43.93 25.73 3.19
CA LEU A 1081 -43.03 24.59 3.41
C LEU A 1081 -43.34 23.41 2.49
N VAL A 1082 -44.62 23.16 2.18
CA VAL A 1082 -45.01 22.11 1.20
C VAL A 1082 -44.36 22.34 -0.16
N ARG A 1083 -44.18 23.59 -0.60
CA ARG A 1083 -43.52 23.89 -1.90
C ARG A 1083 -42.05 23.48 -1.90
N HIS A 1084 -41.37 23.62 -0.76
CA HIS A 1084 -39.96 23.27 -0.62
C HIS A 1084 -39.70 21.76 -0.66
N LEU A 1085 -40.71 20.90 -0.46
CA LEU A 1085 -40.58 19.46 -0.70
C LEU A 1085 -40.25 19.11 -2.16
N ALA A 1086 -40.54 20.03 -3.09
CA ALA A 1086 -40.20 19.93 -4.51
C ALA A 1086 -38.91 20.66 -4.90
N SER A 1087 -38.20 21.29 -3.95
CA SER A 1087 -36.90 21.93 -4.20
C SER A 1087 -35.94 20.94 -4.88
N PRO A 1088 -35.03 21.37 -5.78
CA PRO A 1088 -33.94 20.51 -6.27
C PRO A 1088 -32.89 20.21 -5.19
N ASN A 1089 -32.83 21.02 -4.12
CA ASN A 1089 -31.88 20.88 -3.01
C ASN A 1089 -32.39 19.94 -1.91
N GLY A 1090 -31.62 18.90 -1.59
CA GLY A 1090 -31.96 17.89 -0.59
C GLY A 1090 -31.98 18.41 0.84
N ILE A 1091 -31.14 19.37 1.18
CA ILE A 1091 -31.13 19.97 2.53
C ILE A 1091 -32.39 20.81 2.74
N VAL A 1092 -32.77 21.63 1.76
CA VAL A 1092 -34.02 22.41 1.80
C VAL A 1092 -35.25 21.49 1.89
N ARG A 1093 -35.26 20.38 1.14
CA ARG A 1093 -36.34 19.37 1.23
C ARG A 1093 -36.40 18.74 2.62
N ASP A 1094 -35.26 18.32 3.17
CA ASP A 1094 -35.20 17.67 4.48
C ASP A 1094 -35.60 18.64 5.62
N LEU A 1095 -35.17 19.91 5.57
CA LEU A 1095 -35.59 20.95 6.52
C LEU A 1095 -37.09 21.23 6.45
N ALA A 1096 -37.65 21.40 5.25
CA ALA A 1096 -39.08 21.63 5.07
C ALA A 1096 -39.91 20.42 5.54
N HIS A 1097 -39.46 19.21 5.25
CA HIS A 1097 -40.05 17.96 5.73
C HIS A 1097 -40.05 17.92 7.26
N ARG A 1098 -38.87 18.08 7.90
CA ARG A 1098 -38.71 18.09 9.35
C ARG A 1098 -39.64 19.12 10.01
N LEU A 1099 -39.67 20.36 9.53
CA LEU A 1099 -40.52 21.42 10.07
C LEU A 1099 -42.02 21.12 9.97
N LEU A 1100 -42.48 20.51 8.88
CA LEU A 1100 -43.90 20.11 8.73
C LEU A 1100 -44.30 19.05 9.77
N VAL A 1101 -43.39 18.11 10.05
CA VAL A 1101 -43.58 17.03 11.02
C VAL A 1101 -43.51 17.55 12.45
N GLU A 1102 -42.47 18.32 12.79
CA GLU A 1102 -42.30 18.95 14.11
C GLU A 1102 -43.49 19.84 14.48
N ARG A 1103 -44.02 20.62 13.52
CA ARG A 1103 -45.18 21.50 13.73
C ARG A 1103 -46.52 20.75 13.73
N LYS A 1104 -46.51 19.42 13.50
CA LYS A 1104 -47.72 18.60 13.32
C LYS A 1104 -48.70 19.28 12.37
N ALA A 1105 -48.22 19.68 11.19
CA ALA A 1105 -48.92 20.59 10.28
C ALA A 1105 -50.11 19.94 9.55
N VAL A 1106 -51.11 19.46 10.29
CA VAL A 1106 -52.30 18.76 9.77
C VAL A 1106 -53.14 19.65 8.84
N SER A 1107 -53.02 20.97 8.94
CA SER A 1107 -53.72 21.94 8.08
C SER A 1107 -53.33 21.84 6.60
N VAL A 1108 -52.15 21.29 6.27
CA VAL A 1108 -51.69 21.14 4.88
C VAL A 1108 -52.00 19.77 4.27
N THR A 1109 -52.72 18.89 5.00
CA THR A 1109 -53.01 17.50 4.55
C THR A 1109 -53.48 17.45 3.10
N SER A 1110 -54.48 18.26 2.72
CA SER A 1110 -55.00 18.28 1.35
C SER A 1110 -53.95 18.65 0.29
N GLN A 1111 -53.05 19.60 0.61
CA GLN A 1111 -51.99 20.05 -0.29
C GLN A 1111 -50.91 18.97 -0.46
N VAL A 1112 -50.53 18.31 0.64
CA VAL A 1112 -49.54 17.24 0.64
C VAL A 1112 -50.10 15.99 -0.06
N THR A 1113 -51.35 15.60 0.20
CA THR A 1113 -52.02 14.52 -0.54
C THR A 1113 -52.09 14.82 -2.03
N LYS A 1114 -52.42 16.06 -2.44
CA LYS A 1114 -52.37 16.46 -3.85
C LYS A 1114 -50.98 16.30 -4.45
N MET A 1115 -49.93 16.63 -3.68
CA MET A 1115 -48.54 16.44 -4.11
C MET A 1115 -48.24 14.95 -4.34
N VAL A 1116 -48.55 14.07 -3.38
CA VAL A 1116 -48.37 12.61 -3.51
C VAL A 1116 -49.05 12.06 -4.76
N LEU A 1117 -50.25 12.53 -5.09
CA LEU A 1117 -51.03 11.95 -6.19
C LEU A 1117 -50.70 12.52 -7.58
N LYS A 1118 -50.24 13.77 -7.67
CA LYS A 1118 -50.24 14.51 -8.94
C LYS A 1118 -48.94 15.24 -9.27
N HIS A 1119 -48.00 15.39 -8.33
CA HIS A 1119 -46.82 16.21 -8.59
C HIS A 1119 -45.87 15.52 -9.59
N PRO A 1120 -45.29 16.23 -10.58
CA PRO A 1120 -44.45 15.60 -11.61
C PRO A 1120 -43.14 15.04 -11.06
N SER A 1121 -42.51 15.72 -10.09
CA SER A 1121 -41.28 15.24 -9.45
C SER A 1121 -41.55 14.06 -8.51
N PRO A 1122 -40.99 12.86 -8.76
CA PRO A 1122 -41.17 11.73 -7.86
C PRO A 1122 -40.51 11.94 -6.49
N ARG A 1123 -39.38 12.67 -6.42
CA ARG A 1123 -38.75 13.02 -5.13
C ARG A 1123 -39.71 13.83 -4.25
N ALA A 1124 -40.43 14.78 -4.84
CA ALA A 1124 -41.43 15.57 -4.12
C ALA A 1124 -42.60 14.69 -3.62
N ARG A 1125 -43.06 13.75 -4.46
CA ARG A 1125 -44.11 12.79 -4.09
C ARG A 1125 -43.66 11.90 -2.92
N LEU A 1126 -42.42 11.40 -2.94
CA LEU A 1126 -41.84 10.60 -1.85
C LEU A 1126 -41.76 11.40 -0.54
N HIS A 1127 -41.22 12.62 -0.57
CA HIS A 1127 -41.20 13.49 0.60
C HIS A 1127 -42.61 13.77 1.14
N ALA A 1128 -43.58 14.06 0.26
CA ALA A 1128 -44.96 14.29 0.67
C ALA A 1128 -45.60 13.06 1.32
N LEU A 1129 -45.28 11.85 0.84
CA LEU A 1129 -45.73 10.59 1.44
C LEU A 1129 -45.20 10.44 2.87
N CYS A 1130 -43.90 10.69 3.05
CA CYS A 1130 -43.24 10.65 4.35
C CYS A 1130 -43.72 11.73 5.33
N VAL A 1131 -44.05 12.93 4.83
CA VAL A 1131 -44.67 13.99 5.64
C VAL A 1131 -46.04 13.54 6.15
N LEU A 1132 -46.87 12.92 5.29
CA LEU A 1132 -48.18 12.40 5.71
C LEU A 1132 -48.05 11.36 6.82
N ASP A 1133 -47.03 10.50 6.76
CA ASP A 1133 -46.69 9.57 7.85
C ASP A 1133 -46.35 10.33 9.13
N GLY A 1134 -45.41 11.27 9.06
CA GLY A 1134 -44.93 12.02 10.23
C GLY A 1134 -45.99 12.91 10.91
N ILE A 1135 -47.01 13.36 10.18
CA ILE A 1135 -48.15 14.11 10.75
C ILE A 1135 -49.38 13.24 11.04
N ASN A 1136 -49.26 11.91 10.95
CA ASN A 1136 -50.34 10.93 11.18
C ASN A 1136 -51.58 11.19 10.29
N ARG A 1137 -51.36 11.38 8.99
CA ARG A 1137 -52.40 11.60 7.97
C ARG A 1137 -52.23 10.71 6.73
N LEU A 1138 -51.30 9.77 6.76
CA LEU A 1138 -51.16 8.74 5.75
C LEU A 1138 -52.29 7.72 5.88
N THR A 1139 -53.03 7.49 4.79
CA THR A 1139 -54.13 6.50 4.75
C THR A 1139 -53.78 5.32 3.86
N LEU A 1140 -54.50 4.21 4.02
CA LEU A 1140 -54.32 3.02 3.18
C LEU A 1140 -54.59 3.31 1.71
N GLU A 1141 -55.54 4.18 1.38
CA GLU A 1141 -55.83 4.56 -0.01
C GLU A 1141 -54.67 5.32 -0.65
N ILE A 1142 -54.00 6.20 0.11
CA ILE A 1142 -52.83 6.93 -0.35
C ILE A 1142 -51.65 5.97 -0.55
N LEU A 1143 -51.42 5.07 0.40
CA LEU A 1143 -50.40 4.02 0.30
C LEU A 1143 -50.63 3.11 -0.92
N TYR A 1144 -51.87 2.66 -1.12
CA TYR A 1144 -52.23 1.83 -2.27
C TYR A 1144 -52.03 2.56 -3.59
N SER A 1145 -52.26 3.88 -3.61
CA SER A 1145 -51.95 4.73 -4.76
C SER A 1145 -50.43 4.83 -5.00
N ALA A 1146 -49.63 5.01 -3.94
CA ALA A 1146 -48.17 5.05 -4.03
C ALA A 1146 -47.56 3.72 -4.52
N CYS A 1147 -48.09 2.57 -4.08
CA CYS A 1147 -47.71 1.24 -4.56
C CYS A 1147 -47.97 1.04 -6.07
N LYS A 1148 -48.84 1.87 -6.67
CA LYS A 1148 -49.14 1.88 -8.11
C LYS A 1148 -48.45 3.01 -8.87
N ASP A 1149 -47.66 3.85 -8.20
CA ASP A 1149 -46.97 4.97 -8.85
C ASP A 1149 -46.05 4.44 -9.97
N PRO A 1150 -45.96 5.10 -11.13
CA PRO A 1150 -45.10 4.64 -12.22
C PRO A 1150 -43.60 4.62 -11.84
N HIS A 1151 -43.17 5.44 -10.88
CA HIS A 1151 -41.77 5.52 -10.48
C HIS A 1151 -41.40 4.41 -9.48
N PRO A 1152 -40.40 3.56 -9.77
CA PRO A 1152 -40.08 2.39 -8.95
C PRO A 1152 -39.66 2.73 -7.51
N GLN A 1153 -38.96 3.85 -7.31
CA GLN A 1153 -38.51 4.26 -5.97
C GLN A 1153 -39.64 4.75 -5.05
N LEU A 1154 -40.86 4.98 -5.57
CA LEU A 1154 -42.02 5.26 -4.74
C LEU A 1154 -42.74 3.99 -4.27
N ARG A 1155 -42.61 2.92 -5.07
CA ARG A 1155 -43.19 1.61 -4.75
C ARG A 1155 -42.33 0.82 -3.78
N ARG A 1156 -41.01 1.05 -3.82
CA ARG A 1156 -40.04 0.55 -2.84
C ARG A 1156 -40.22 1.28 -1.53
#